data_AF-A0A7V9ULH5-F1
#
_entry.id   AF-A0A7V9ULH5-F1
#
_cell.length_a   1.000
_cell.length_b   1.000
_cell.length_c   1.000
_cell.angle_alpha   90.00
_cell.angle_beta   90.00
_cell.angle_gamma   90.00
#
_symmetry.space_group_name_H-M   'P 1'
#
loop_
_entity.id
_entity.type
_entity.pdbx_description
1 polymer ?
#
loop_
_entity_poly.entity_id
_entity_poly.type
_entity_poly.pdbx_seq_one_letter_code
_entity_poly.pdbx_strand_id
1 'polypeptide(L)'
;ILGVCYLAALGWTATIGRWRYYMVASLVMLLGLGLAALQILPTLELAGLSTRSEYGFADFVSYSFPRKQLVQLLFPGIFGGLSGYGVPSYFGLWNLTELAGYVGLLPLMLAGVGFAVTRRKAISIFWLCAGLLAFLLALGDQTPLAHLVYRLPVVGKFRVPARHFIEMAFAVSVLAGIGAQAIIRQMVTRALLLRTIAVAAGVMLAGLFYIVSKHAAEYAFVGGVVRFNGLPWANATVAIPLIIFLATALTLLYWHRNPAHFPRQILLMLVLALDMASFGWFYSWQEYAPSKNILRPPAFAVDYQISLRETNQRVIPVRGVLGKMSELPPNLSRLWEIPSASIYGPLSLSRMTYLLSMRPDASLDPSWQNSDNQSLNLAAVRYVFLPRPAPLKDAQGILWDAENMDSWLGSGCDHPRGDSIKFNFPTSLQATTIGIVSRLACSPPVPDGEEVVRVVLTDSAGAVQTKSMFAGRDTAEWSYDCPTVTPQMKHRRAPIYSSFDAKMFDDSCTGHYYLATLKLDGITDVSRIELKWVGRSGAMTIEKVSLIDEVAKSSTPINSLMKDNSRWRFVEETAEAQIYENPQAMPRAWLVPEVIALKPDEILKTIKTSRLPDGRAYDPWRTALTEESSPVMAEQPDASASARVTRLDSTEMEVHTASSSPAFLVMSDADYPGWQATVDEAPAQIFRANYALRGVRVPAGRHVVRFRFRPKSFYFGAGITAFSLALLLGFLAFPLLRRKTAKS
;
A
#
# COMPACT_ATOMS: atom_id res chain seq x y z
N ILE A 1 17.30 -20.70 5.25
CA ILE A 1 17.00 -22.06 4.72
C ILE A 1 18.04 -22.50 3.69
N LEU A 2 18.20 -21.79 2.56
CA LEU A 2 19.14 -22.16 1.49
C LEU A 2 20.58 -22.45 1.99
N GLY A 3 21.11 -21.61 2.89
CA GLY A 3 22.42 -21.84 3.52
C GLY A 3 22.52 -23.15 4.32
N VAL A 4 21.46 -23.55 5.04
CA VAL A 4 21.43 -24.83 5.77
C VAL A 4 21.48 -25.99 4.79
N CYS A 5 20.66 -25.95 3.73
CA CYS A 5 20.63 -26.98 2.70
C CYS A 5 21.99 -27.11 1.99
N TYR A 6 22.65 -25.97 1.74
CA TYR A 6 23.98 -25.93 1.14
C TYR A 6 25.03 -26.62 2.01
N LEU A 7 25.06 -26.27 3.30
CA LEU A 7 25.97 -26.87 4.27
C LEU A 7 25.68 -28.38 4.41
N ALA A 8 24.41 -28.76 4.50
CA ALA A 8 24.00 -30.17 4.56
C ALA A 8 24.53 -30.97 3.36
N ALA A 9 24.37 -30.43 2.14
CA ALA A 9 24.85 -31.06 0.91
C ALA A 9 26.37 -31.21 0.87
N LEU A 10 27.13 -30.20 1.32
CA LEU A 10 28.59 -30.24 1.29
C LEU A 10 29.23 -31.12 2.36
N GLY A 11 28.55 -31.33 3.50
CA GLY A 11 29.09 -32.12 4.60
C GLY A 11 29.43 -33.56 4.23
N TRP A 12 28.77 -34.12 3.21
CA TRP A 12 29.07 -35.45 2.65
C TRP A 12 30.43 -35.53 1.94
N THR A 13 30.95 -34.39 1.49
CA THR A 13 32.24 -34.27 0.78
C THR A 13 33.28 -33.50 1.59
N ALA A 14 33.03 -33.22 2.86
CA ALA A 14 33.89 -32.39 3.69
C ALA A 14 35.21 -33.10 4.05
N THR A 15 36.33 -32.45 3.77
CA THR A 15 37.69 -32.97 4.01
C THR A 15 38.02 -33.18 5.48
N ILE A 16 37.36 -32.45 6.39
CA ILE A 16 37.55 -32.51 7.84
C ILE A 16 36.66 -33.55 8.54
N GLY A 17 35.88 -34.32 7.77
CA GLY A 17 34.88 -35.27 8.25
C GLY A 17 33.51 -34.64 8.52
N ARG A 18 32.43 -35.36 8.18
CA ARG A 18 31.05 -34.85 8.17
C ARG A 18 30.60 -34.21 9.49
N TRP A 19 30.89 -34.87 10.62
CA TRP A 19 30.41 -34.43 11.93
C TRP A 19 31.12 -33.18 12.41
N ARG A 20 32.44 -33.09 12.21
CA ARG A 20 33.22 -31.88 12.51
C ARG A 20 32.77 -30.72 11.63
N TYR A 21 32.53 -30.98 10.35
CA TYR A 21 31.99 -29.99 9.44
C TYR A 21 30.62 -29.45 9.90
N TYR A 22 29.66 -30.32 10.19
CA TYR A 22 28.33 -29.89 10.64
C TYR A 22 28.38 -29.16 11.98
N MET A 23 29.25 -29.58 12.91
CA MET A 23 29.45 -28.88 14.18
C MET A 23 29.97 -27.45 13.95
N VAL A 24 31.03 -27.28 13.15
CA VAL A 24 31.59 -25.95 12.85
C VAL A 24 30.59 -25.09 12.09
N ALA A 25 29.92 -25.65 11.09
CA ALA A 25 28.91 -24.95 10.30
C ALA A 25 27.73 -24.49 11.18
N SER A 26 27.26 -25.33 12.09
CA SER A 26 26.20 -24.97 13.03
C SER A 26 26.63 -23.87 13.99
N LEU A 27 27.87 -23.93 14.52
CA LEU A 27 28.42 -22.88 15.36
C LEU A 27 28.50 -21.53 14.62
N VAL A 28 28.99 -21.53 13.38
CA VAL A 28 29.04 -20.32 12.54
C VAL A 28 27.63 -19.77 12.28
N MET A 29 26.66 -20.63 12.02
CA MET A 29 25.27 -20.22 11.86
C MET A 29 24.68 -19.63 13.14
N LEU A 30 24.92 -20.25 14.29
CA LEU A 30 24.46 -19.75 15.59
C LEU A 30 25.09 -18.39 15.92
N LEU A 31 26.39 -18.21 15.64
CA LEU A 31 27.05 -16.91 15.78
C LEU A 31 26.46 -15.87 14.83
N GLY A 32 26.16 -16.24 13.58
CA GLY A 32 25.50 -15.35 12.63
C GLY A 32 24.10 -14.92 13.07
N LEU A 33 23.28 -15.87 13.56
CA LEU A 33 21.97 -15.58 14.13
C LEU A 33 22.07 -14.72 15.40
N GLY A 34 23.06 -15.02 16.25
CA GLY A 34 23.33 -14.28 17.46
C GLY A 34 23.76 -12.84 17.18
N LEU A 35 24.63 -12.62 16.18
CA LEU A 35 25.00 -11.28 15.72
C LEU A 35 23.79 -10.50 15.18
N ALA A 36 22.88 -11.19 14.49
CA ALA A 36 21.65 -10.60 13.97
C ALA A 36 20.52 -10.45 15.02
N ALA A 37 20.71 -10.93 16.26
CA ALA A 37 19.66 -10.96 17.29
C ALA A 37 19.11 -9.56 17.63
N LEU A 38 19.97 -8.53 17.63
CA LEU A 38 19.59 -7.12 17.79
C LEU A 38 18.48 -6.68 16.81
N GLN A 39 18.45 -7.23 15.60
CA GLN A 39 17.41 -6.95 14.61
C GLN A 39 16.29 -8.01 14.65
N ILE A 40 16.63 -9.29 14.79
CA ILE A 40 15.65 -10.39 14.71
C ILE A 40 14.63 -10.30 15.84
N LEU A 41 15.04 -10.09 17.09
CA LEU A 41 14.12 -10.13 18.23
C LEU A 41 13.08 -9.00 18.21
N PRO A 42 13.45 -7.71 18.00
CA PRO A 42 12.45 -6.65 17.85
C PRO A 42 11.54 -6.87 16.63
N THR A 43 12.09 -7.41 15.54
CA THR A 43 11.30 -7.71 14.34
C THR A 43 10.26 -8.79 14.60
N LEU A 44 10.59 -9.83 15.38
CA LEU A 44 9.65 -10.90 15.75
C LEU A 44 8.51 -10.38 16.63
N GLU A 45 8.81 -9.53 17.61
CA GLU A 45 7.81 -8.86 18.45
C GLU A 45 6.87 -7.99 17.60
N LEU A 46 7.45 -7.11 16.77
CA LEU A 46 6.69 -6.20 15.93
C LEU A 46 5.87 -6.94 14.85
N ALA A 47 6.41 -8.01 14.26
CA ALA A 47 5.70 -8.81 13.26
C ALA A 47 4.39 -9.38 13.82
N GLY A 48 4.40 -9.85 15.07
CA GLY A 48 3.21 -10.36 15.77
C GLY A 48 2.15 -9.31 16.06
N LEU A 49 2.53 -8.03 16.13
CA LEU A 49 1.63 -6.89 16.40
C LEU A 49 1.22 -6.13 15.13
N SER A 50 1.81 -6.50 14.00
CA SER A 50 1.58 -5.82 12.73
C SER A 50 0.50 -6.48 11.90
N THR A 51 0.05 -5.77 10.87
CA THR A 51 -0.82 -6.29 9.80
C THR A 51 -0.28 -7.58 9.16
N ARG A 52 1.02 -7.90 9.29
CA ARG A 52 1.60 -9.18 8.81
C ARG A 52 1.07 -10.40 9.52
N SER A 53 0.69 -10.27 10.79
CA SER A 53 0.17 -11.39 11.57
C SER A 53 -1.10 -11.98 10.94
N GLU A 54 -1.86 -11.14 10.22
CA GLU A 54 -3.19 -11.44 9.66
C GLU A 54 -3.18 -11.82 8.17
N TYR A 55 -2.01 -11.88 7.52
CA TYR A 55 -1.92 -12.14 6.08
C TYR A 55 -2.56 -13.48 5.67
N GLY A 56 -3.45 -13.39 4.69
CA GLY A 56 -4.08 -14.53 4.04
C GLY A 56 -3.23 -15.12 2.91
N PHE A 57 -3.72 -16.20 2.30
CA PHE A 57 -3.07 -16.82 1.16
C PHE A 57 -2.99 -15.86 -0.05
N ALA A 58 -4.01 -15.04 -0.27
CA ALA A 58 -4.04 -14.05 -1.36
C ALA A 58 -2.92 -13.01 -1.22
N ASP A 59 -2.65 -12.53 0.00
CA ASP A 59 -1.55 -11.60 0.27
C ASP A 59 -0.19 -12.26 0.01
N PHE A 60 -0.03 -13.51 0.44
CA PHE A 60 1.19 -14.30 0.25
C PHE A 60 1.54 -14.47 -1.23
N VAL A 61 0.55 -14.81 -2.07
CA VAL A 61 0.76 -15.02 -3.52
C VAL A 61 0.68 -13.73 -4.36
N SER A 62 0.44 -12.57 -3.75
CA SER A 62 0.51 -11.30 -4.47
C SER A 62 1.87 -11.15 -5.15
N TYR A 63 1.89 -10.67 -6.40
CA TYR A 63 3.10 -10.58 -7.22
C TYR A 63 3.77 -11.94 -7.53
N SER A 64 2.98 -13.01 -7.70
CA SER A 64 3.43 -14.28 -8.29
C SER A 64 3.81 -14.08 -9.76
N PHE A 65 4.88 -14.73 -10.23
CA PHE A 65 5.33 -14.60 -11.61
C PHE A 65 4.37 -15.32 -12.57
N PRO A 66 3.68 -14.61 -13.48
CA PRO A 66 2.67 -15.23 -14.32
C PRO A 66 3.27 -16.12 -15.40
N ARG A 67 2.66 -17.29 -15.64
CA ARG A 67 3.06 -18.20 -16.72
C ARG A 67 3.03 -17.56 -18.12
N LYS A 68 2.12 -16.60 -18.34
CA LYS A 68 2.01 -15.85 -19.61
C LYS A 68 3.20 -14.89 -19.84
N GLN A 69 3.95 -14.58 -18.78
CA GLN A 69 5.09 -13.66 -18.83
C GLN A 69 6.45 -14.37 -18.80
N LEU A 70 6.50 -15.70 -18.91
CA LEU A 70 7.77 -16.46 -18.92
C LEU A 70 8.79 -15.95 -19.94
N VAL A 71 8.31 -15.47 -21.09
CA VAL A 71 9.17 -14.94 -22.15
C VAL A 71 9.93 -13.68 -21.73
N GLN A 72 9.47 -12.96 -20.69
CA GLN A 72 10.16 -11.81 -20.09
C GLN A 72 11.53 -12.19 -19.52
N LEU A 73 11.73 -13.46 -19.13
CA LEU A 73 13.04 -13.95 -18.63
C LEU A 73 14.11 -13.98 -19.71
N LEU A 74 13.73 -13.87 -20.99
CA LEU A 74 14.61 -13.83 -22.15
C LEU A 74 14.54 -12.49 -22.88
N PHE A 75 13.34 -11.88 -22.91
CA PHE A 75 13.03 -10.62 -23.57
C PHE A 75 12.45 -9.64 -22.55
N PRO A 76 13.29 -9.03 -21.70
CA PRO A 76 12.81 -8.38 -20.48
C PRO A 76 12.00 -7.10 -20.71
N GLY A 77 12.08 -6.51 -21.90
CA GLY A 77 11.27 -5.34 -22.30
C GLY A 77 9.98 -5.66 -23.06
N ILE A 78 9.66 -6.93 -23.33
CA ILE A 78 8.58 -7.29 -24.26
C ILE A 78 7.18 -6.85 -23.78
N PHE A 79 7.00 -6.71 -22.47
CA PHE A 79 5.78 -6.23 -21.84
C PHE A 79 5.78 -4.71 -21.57
N GLY A 80 6.68 -3.96 -22.20
CA GLY A 80 6.81 -2.50 -22.03
C GLY A 80 7.56 -2.09 -20.76
N GLY A 81 7.48 -0.81 -20.42
CA GLY A 81 8.07 -0.26 -19.19
C GLY A 81 9.55 0.10 -19.25
N LEU A 82 10.14 0.14 -20.45
CA LEU A 82 11.50 0.63 -20.72
C LEU A 82 11.41 1.82 -21.67
N SER A 83 11.05 3.02 -21.20
CA SER A 83 10.70 4.13 -22.13
C SER A 83 11.88 4.52 -23.03
N GLY A 84 13.11 4.33 -22.58
CA GLY A 84 14.33 4.51 -23.38
C GLY A 84 14.42 3.63 -24.65
N TYR A 85 13.57 2.61 -24.78
CA TYR A 85 13.44 1.75 -25.95
C TYR A 85 12.31 2.20 -26.90
N GLY A 86 11.59 3.27 -26.58
CA GLY A 86 10.42 3.72 -27.34
C GLY A 86 9.25 2.74 -27.29
N VAL A 87 9.17 1.91 -26.24
CA VAL A 87 8.08 0.95 -26.05
C VAL A 87 6.95 1.52 -25.19
N PRO A 88 5.73 0.96 -25.30
CA PRO A 88 4.60 1.36 -24.46
C PRO A 88 4.90 1.25 -22.96
N SER A 89 4.04 1.89 -22.17
CA SER A 89 3.95 1.64 -20.74
C SER A 89 3.77 0.15 -20.45
N TYR A 90 4.23 -0.28 -19.27
CA TYR A 90 4.16 -1.68 -18.87
C TYR A 90 2.71 -2.18 -18.91
N PHE A 91 2.46 -3.28 -19.62
CA PHE A 91 1.13 -3.89 -19.81
C PHE A 91 1.07 -5.34 -19.31
N GLY A 92 2.09 -5.80 -18.59
CA GLY A 92 2.07 -7.08 -17.88
C GLY A 92 1.23 -7.02 -16.59
N LEU A 93 0.91 -8.19 -16.02
CA LEU A 93 0.36 -8.28 -14.68
C LEU A 93 1.37 -7.79 -13.64
N TRP A 94 0.86 -7.27 -12.52
CA TRP A 94 1.64 -6.72 -11.41
C TRP A 94 2.48 -5.50 -11.81
N ASN A 95 3.78 -5.50 -11.52
CA ASN A 95 4.69 -4.46 -11.97
C ASN A 95 6.03 -5.08 -12.40
N LEU A 96 6.72 -4.41 -13.32
CA LEU A 96 7.99 -4.88 -13.86
C LEU A 96 9.07 -5.05 -12.77
N THR A 97 9.04 -4.23 -11.72
CA THR A 97 10.07 -4.17 -10.67
C THR A 97 10.12 -5.43 -9.82
N GLU A 98 8.97 -5.97 -9.46
CA GLU A 98 8.90 -7.20 -8.68
C GLU A 98 9.07 -8.44 -9.58
N LEU A 99 8.72 -8.35 -10.87
CA LEU A 99 8.78 -9.47 -11.82
C LEU A 99 10.08 -9.54 -12.63
N ALA A 100 11.06 -8.68 -12.34
CA ALA A 100 12.35 -8.63 -13.04
C ALA A 100 13.22 -9.86 -12.72
N GLY A 101 13.10 -10.90 -13.54
CA GLY A 101 13.85 -12.16 -13.41
C GLY A 101 14.97 -12.39 -14.43
N TYR A 102 15.36 -11.37 -15.20
CA TYR A 102 16.40 -11.49 -16.23
C TYR A 102 17.80 -11.63 -15.59
N VAL A 103 18.49 -12.72 -15.91
CA VAL A 103 19.81 -13.05 -15.34
C VAL A 103 20.95 -12.99 -16.37
N GLY A 104 20.64 -12.66 -17.62
CA GLY A 104 21.61 -12.57 -18.72
C GLY A 104 21.75 -13.84 -19.54
N LEU A 105 21.92 -13.67 -20.85
CA LEU A 105 22.10 -14.77 -21.79
C LEU A 105 23.50 -15.40 -21.67
N LEU A 106 24.54 -14.58 -21.45
CA LEU A 106 25.89 -15.10 -21.25
C LEU A 106 26.01 -15.91 -19.95
N PRO A 107 25.56 -15.41 -18.78
CA PRO A 107 25.48 -16.21 -17.55
C PRO A 107 24.68 -17.51 -17.72
N LEU A 108 23.52 -17.49 -18.40
CA LEU A 108 22.73 -18.70 -18.65
C LEU A 108 23.47 -19.75 -19.47
N MET A 109 24.12 -19.36 -20.57
CA MET A 109 24.91 -20.28 -21.38
C MET A 109 26.10 -20.86 -20.60
N LEU A 110 26.82 -20.02 -19.86
CA LEU A 110 27.93 -20.46 -19.01
C LEU A 110 27.44 -21.41 -17.89
N ALA A 111 26.27 -21.16 -17.30
CA ALA A 111 25.67 -22.05 -16.32
C ALA A 111 25.34 -23.42 -16.92
N GLY A 112 24.83 -23.46 -18.15
CA GLY A 112 24.61 -24.69 -18.90
C GLY A 112 25.91 -25.47 -19.15
N VAL A 113 26.98 -24.79 -19.56
CA VAL A 113 28.32 -25.41 -19.70
C VAL A 113 28.83 -25.93 -18.36
N GLY A 114 28.76 -25.12 -17.31
CA GLY A 114 29.22 -25.47 -15.96
C GLY A 114 28.52 -26.72 -15.44
N PHE A 115 27.19 -26.74 -15.51
CA PHE A 115 26.41 -27.91 -15.13
C PHE A 115 26.76 -29.12 -15.98
N ALA A 116 26.82 -29.01 -17.31
CA ALA A 116 27.09 -30.17 -18.17
C ALA A 116 28.44 -30.85 -17.88
N VAL A 117 29.50 -30.06 -17.61
CA VAL A 117 30.83 -30.58 -17.25
C VAL A 117 30.83 -31.21 -15.86
N THR A 118 30.09 -30.63 -14.92
CA THR A 118 30.15 -31.00 -13.50
C THR A 118 28.87 -31.66 -12.98
N ARG A 119 28.02 -32.20 -13.86
CA ARG A 119 26.68 -32.76 -13.56
C ARG A 119 26.66 -33.89 -12.52
N ARG A 120 27.82 -34.51 -12.26
CA ARG A 120 28.00 -35.57 -11.25
C ARG A 120 28.47 -35.03 -9.89
N LYS A 121 28.85 -33.75 -9.80
CA LYS A 121 29.31 -33.13 -8.56
C LYS A 121 28.11 -32.61 -7.76
N ALA A 122 28.11 -32.90 -6.47
CA ALA A 122 27.06 -32.47 -5.54
C ALA A 122 26.82 -30.96 -5.60
N ILE A 123 27.88 -30.16 -5.74
CA ILE A 123 27.79 -28.69 -5.84
C ILE A 123 26.91 -28.22 -7.00
N SER A 124 27.05 -28.83 -8.17
CA SER A 124 26.34 -28.41 -9.38
C SER A 124 24.90 -28.91 -9.39
N ILE A 125 24.68 -30.12 -8.86
CA ILE A 125 23.33 -30.65 -8.62
C ILE A 125 22.59 -29.75 -7.62
N PHE A 126 23.24 -29.39 -6.51
CA PHE A 126 22.65 -28.51 -5.50
C PHE A 126 22.22 -27.17 -6.10
N TRP A 127 23.11 -26.48 -6.81
CA TRP A 127 22.78 -25.16 -7.38
C TRP A 127 21.74 -25.25 -8.49
N LEU A 128 21.73 -26.31 -9.30
CA LEU A 128 20.65 -26.54 -10.26
C LEU A 128 19.31 -26.71 -9.54
N CYS A 129 19.24 -27.59 -8.53
CA CYS A 129 18.03 -27.82 -7.76
C CYS A 129 17.57 -26.55 -7.01
N ALA A 130 18.51 -25.78 -6.44
CA ALA A 130 18.22 -24.52 -5.77
C ALA A 130 17.65 -23.48 -6.73
N GLY A 131 18.24 -23.33 -7.93
CA GLY A 131 17.74 -22.41 -8.95
C GLY A 131 16.37 -22.82 -9.49
N LEU A 132 16.14 -24.12 -9.73
CA LEU A 132 14.84 -24.64 -10.16
C LEU A 132 13.78 -24.48 -9.07
N LEU A 133 14.10 -24.77 -7.81
CA LEU A 133 13.19 -24.56 -6.69
C LEU A 133 12.85 -23.08 -6.53
N ALA A 134 13.84 -22.19 -6.61
CA ALA A 134 13.63 -20.75 -6.54
C ALA A 134 12.72 -20.25 -7.68
N PHE A 135 12.91 -20.75 -8.90
CA PHE A 135 12.02 -20.48 -10.02
C PHE A 135 10.58 -20.98 -9.76
N LEU A 136 10.42 -22.21 -9.24
CA LEU A 136 9.10 -22.74 -8.88
C LEU A 136 8.42 -21.94 -7.77
N LEU A 137 9.19 -21.46 -6.79
CA LEU A 137 8.69 -20.56 -5.75
C LEU A 137 8.30 -19.19 -6.34
N ALA A 138 9.05 -18.66 -7.31
CA ALA A 138 8.75 -17.40 -7.99
C ALA A 138 7.40 -17.42 -8.73
N LEU A 139 7.02 -18.59 -9.25
CA LEU A 139 5.72 -18.82 -9.88
C LEU A 139 4.54 -18.74 -8.91
N GLY A 140 4.76 -18.85 -7.59
CA GLY A 140 3.72 -18.70 -6.57
C GLY A 140 2.45 -19.51 -6.86
N ASP A 141 1.31 -18.83 -6.97
CA ASP A 141 -0.02 -19.44 -7.19
C ASP A 141 -0.17 -20.21 -8.52
N GLN A 142 0.78 -20.06 -9.45
CA GLN A 142 0.82 -20.86 -10.67
C GLN A 142 1.25 -22.32 -10.39
N THR A 143 1.62 -22.65 -9.15
CA THR A 143 2.03 -23.99 -8.72
C THR A 143 1.34 -24.39 -7.40
N PRO A 144 1.06 -25.68 -7.16
CA PRO A 144 0.53 -26.14 -5.88
C PRO A 144 1.52 -25.98 -4.71
N LEU A 145 2.81 -25.71 -5.01
CA LEU A 145 3.86 -25.50 -4.01
C LEU A 145 3.56 -24.29 -3.10
N ALA A 146 2.89 -23.26 -3.63
CA ALA A 146 2.53 -22.08 -2.85
C ALA A 146 1.70 -22.40 -1.61
N HIS A 147 0.74 -23.33 -1.71
CA HIS A 147 -0.08 -23.74 -0.56
C HIS A 147 0.73 -24.44 0.53
N LEU A 148 1.74 -25.22 0.16
CA LEU A 148 2.64 -25.87 1.11
C LEU A 148 3.52 -24.83 1.81
N VAL A 149 4.09 -23.90 1.03
CA VAL A 149 5.00 -22.87 1.53
C VAL A 149 4.27 -21.87 2.43
N TYR A 150 3.03 -21.51 2.11
CA TYR A 150 2.20 -20.64 2.94
C TYR A 150 1.97 -21.20 4.35
N ARG A 151 1.91 -22.52 4.50
CA ARG A 151 1.73 -23.17 5.82
C ARG A 151 3.02 -23.22 6.64
N LEU A 152 4.19 -22.91 6.05
CA LEU A 152 5.43 -22.88 6.79
C LEU A 152 5.47 -21.66 7.72
N PRO A 153 5.83 -21.84 9.00
CA PRO A 153 5.94 -20.73 9.93
C PRO A 153 6.97 -19.73 9.42
N VAL A 154 6.71 -18.43 9.67
CA VAL A 154 7.53 -17.30 9.21
C VAL A 154 7.48 -17.09 7.69
N VAL A 155 7.75 -18.11 6.87
CA VAL A 155 7.79 -18.01 5.39
C VAL A 155 6.43 -17.64 4.82
N GLY A 156 5.35 -18.22 5.33
CA GLY A 156 3.98 -17.87 4.92
C GLY A 156 3.54 -16.45 5.23
N LYS A 157 4.35 -15.67 5.96
CA LYS A 157 4.10 -14.26 6.29
C LYS A 157 4.79 -13.28 5.33
N PHE A 158 5.63 -13.80 4.42
CA PHE A 158 6.21 -13.02 3.32
C PHE A 158 5.22 -12.89 2.16
N ARG A 159 5.50 -11.97 1.25
CA ARG A 159 4.73 -11.74 0.02
C ARG A 159 5.71 -11.53 -1.14
N VAL A 160 5.19 -11.44 -2.35
CA VAL A 160 5.98 -11.30 -3.59
C VAL A 160 6.85 -12.53 -3.86
N PRO A 161 6.23 -13.67 -4.24
CA PRO A 161 6.97 -14.87 -4.60
C PRO A 161 8.02 -14.62 -5.68
N ALA A 162 7.76 -13.73 -6.65
CA ALA A 162 8.69 -13.39 -7.74
C ALA A 162 10.09 -12.96 -7.26
N ARG A 163 10.25 -12.46 -6.01
CA ARG A 163 11.57 -12.14 -5.45
C ARG A 163 12.50 -13.34 -5.31
N HIS A 164 11.98 -14.56 -5.40
CA HIS A 164 12.81 -15.77 -5.50
C HIS A 164 13.70 -15.81 -6.75
N PHE A 165 13.51 -14.88 -7.70
CA PHE A 165 14.48 -14.64 -8.76
C PHE A 165 15.86 -14.23 -8.25
N ILE A 166 16.00 -13.70 -7.03
CA ILE A 166 17.30 -13.39 -6.42
C ILE A 166 18.10 -14.68 -6.18
N GLU A 167 17.47 -15.70 -5.58
CA GLU A 167 18.09 -17.00 -5.34
C GLU A 167 18.36 -17.74 -6.65
N MET A 168 17.46 -17.62 -7.62
CA MET A 168 17.66 -18.15 -8.97
C MET A 168 18.87 -17.51 -9.65
N ALA A 169 18.97 -16.18 -9.63
CA ALA A 169 20.09 -15.44 -10.20
C ALA A 169 21.41 -15.85 -9.54
N PHE A 170 21.42 -15.97 -8.21
CA PHE A 170 22.59 -16.43 -7.48
C PHE A 170 23.04 -17.84 -7.88
N ALA A 171 22.09 -18.78 -8.00
CA ALA A 171 22.38 -20.13 -8.46
C ALA A 171 22.95 -20.16 -9.90
N VAL A 172 22.37 -19.38 -10.81
CA VAL A 172 22.86 -19.22 -12.18
C VAL A 172 24.28 -18.63 -12.18
N SER A 173 24.56 -17.60 -11.37
CA SER A 173 25.91 -17.01 -11.26
C SER A 173 26.95 -18.01 -10.77
N VAL A 174 26.63 -18.85 -9.77
CA VAL A 174 27.57 -19.88 -9.29
C VAL A 174 27.86 -20.91 -10.39
N LEU A 175 26.82 -21.42 -11.05
CA LEU A 175 26.99 -22.36 -12.16
C LEU A 175 27.74 -21.73 -13.34
N ALA A 176 27.50 -20.45 -13.63
CA ALA A 176 28.21 -19.70 -14.66
C ALA A 176 29.71 -19.57 -14.33
N GLY A 177 30.06 -19.31 -13.07
CA GLY A 177 31.44 -19.31 -12.60
C GLY A 177 32.13 -20.67 -12.77
N ILE A 178 31.42 -21.76 -12.48
CA ILE A 178 31.91 -23.13 -12.74
C ILE A 178 32.11 -23.35 -14.25
N GLY A 179 31.19 -22.87 -15.09
CA GLY A 179 31.31 -22.95 -16.56
C GLY A 179 32.50 -22.18 -17.10
N ALA A 180 32.69 -20.94 -16.63
CA ALA A 180 33.85 -20.13 -16.98
C ALA A 180 35.15 -20.82 -16.57
N GLN A 181 35.22 -21.36 -15.34
CA GLN A 181 36.38 -22.11 -14.87
C GLN A 181 36.64 -23.37 -15.72
N ALA A 182 35.59 -24.06 -16.16
CA ALA A 182 35.72 -25.23 -17.02
C ALA A 182 36.29 -24.88 -18.40
N ILE A 183 35.89 -23.75 -18.97
CA ILE A 183 36.44 -23.25 -20.23
C ILE A 183 37.92 -22.85 -20.06
N ILE A 184 38.25 -22.10 -18.99
CA ILE A 184 39.63 -21.66 -18.68
C ILE A 184 40.56 -22.87 -18.54
N ARG A 185 40.11 -23.92 -17.85
CA ARG A 185 40.86 -25.17 -17.67
C ARG A 185 40.82 -26.11 -18.88
N GLN A 186 40.25 -25.66 -20.01
CA GLN A 186 40.10 -26.44 -21.25
C GLN A 186 39.40 -27.79 -21.05
N MET A 187 38.46 -27.89 -20.10
CA MET A 187 37.69 -29.11 -19.82
C MET A 187 36.43 -29.23 -20.71
N VAL A 188 36.16 -28.23 -21.54
CA VAL A 188 34.97 -28.15 -22.39
C VAL A 188 35.36 -28.53 -23.81
N THR A 189 34.57 -29.39 -24.47
CA THR A 189 34.77 -29.69 -25.89
C THR A 189 33.98 -28.72 -26.77
N ARG A 190 34.44 -28.47 -28.00
CA ARG A 190 33.70 -27.66 -28.98
C ARG A 190 32.30 -28.20 -29.24
N ALA A 191 32.14 -29.52 -29.26
CA ALA A 191 30.83 -30.17 -29.44
C ALA A 191 29.87 -29.88 -28.28
N LEU A 192 30.35 -29.90 -27.03
CA LEU A 192 29.55 -29.54 -25.87
C LEU A 192 29.11 -28.07 -25.95
N LEU A 193 30.04 -27.16 -26.29
CA LEU A 193 29.73 -25.74 -26.42
C LEU A 193 28.69 -25.46 -27.51
N LEU A 194 28.83 -26.09 -28.69
CA LEU A 194 27.86 -25.97 -29.78
C LEU A 194 26.49 -26.53 -29.39
N ARG A 195 26.43 -27.64 -28.64
CA ARG A 195 25.16 -28.16 -28.10
C ARG A 195 24.50 -27.18 -27.14
N THR A 196 25.26 -26.55 -26.24
CA THR A 196 24.72 -25.51 -25.34
C THR A 196 24.16 -24.33 -26.12
N ILE A 197 24.89 -23.85 -27.14
CA ILE A 197 24.43 -22.76 -28.02
C ILE A 197 23.16 -23.18 -28.78
N ALA A 198 23.10 -24.41 -29.31
CA ALA A 198 21.94 -24.92 -30.02
C ALA A 198 20.70 -25.04 -29.12
N VAL A 199 20.86 -25.52 -27.89
CA VAL A 199 19.76 -25.56 -26.89
C VAL A 199 19.29 -24.15 -26.57
N ALA A 200 20.21 -23.23 -26.30
CA ALA A 200 19.87 -21.84 -26.02
C ALA A 200 19.19 -21.16 -27.24
N ALA A 201 19.61 -21.46 -28.47
CA ALA A 201 18.96 -21.00 -29.69
C ALA A 201 17.53 -21.54 -29.80
N GLY A 202 17.31 -22.82 -29.49
CA GLY A 202 15.98 -23.42 -29.44
C GLY A 202 15.06 -22.72 -28.44
N VAL A 203 15.58 -22.38 -27.25
CA VAL A 203 14.84 -21.63 -26.21
C VAL A 203 14.50 -20.21 -26.69
N MET A 204 15.45 -19.50 -27.31
CA MET A 204 15.20 -18.18 -27.88
C MET A 204 14.16 -18.23 -29.01
N LEU A 205 14.23 -19.22 -29.89
CA LEU A 205 13.27 -19.43 -30.98
C LEU A 205 11.87 -19.74 -30.46
N ALA A 206 11.74 -20.55 -29.41
CA ALA A 206 10.46 -20.81 -28.76
C ALA A 206 9.85 -19.52 -28.16
N GLY A 207 10.69 -18.69 -27.51
CA GLY A 207 10.28 -17.38 -27.03
C GLY A 207 9.83 -16.46 -28.17
N LEU A 208 10.59 -16.40 -29.27
CA LEU A 208 10.25 -15.60 -30.45
C LEU A 208 8.94 -16.09 -31.11
N PHE A 209 8.74 -17.41 -31.21
CA PHE A 209 7.51 -17.98 -31.73
C PHE A 209 6.30 -17.58 -30.88
N TYR A 210 6.43 -17.58 -29.55
CA TYR A 210 5.39 -17.07 -28.66
C TYR A 210 5.12 -15.58 -28.90
N ILE A 211 6.17 -14.76 -29.00
CA ILE A 211 6.06 -13.30 -29.21
C ILE A 211 5.33 -12.97 -30.53
N VAL A 212 5.60 -13.72 -31.60
CA VAL A 212 4.97 -13.49 -32.91
C VAL A 212 3.58 -14.14 -33.01
N SER A 213 3.18 -14.93 -32.01
CA SER A 213 1.87 -15.60 -32.00
C SER A 213 0.71 -14.63 -31.78
N LYS A 214 -0.49 -15.03 -32.24
CA LYS A 214 -1.74 -14.28 -31.99
C LYS A 214 -2.01 -14.07 -30.50
N HIS A 215 -1.66 -15.04 -29.65
CA HIS A 215 -1.87 -14.97 -28.20
C HIS A 215 -1.09 -13.82 -27.55
N ALA A 216 0.14 -13.54 -27.99
CA ALA A 216 0.93 -12.43 -27.46
C ALA A 216 0.33 -11.08 -27.89
N ALA A 217 -0.14 -11.00 -29.14
CA ALA A 217 -0.82 -9.81 -29.64
C ALA A 217 -2.14 -9.56 -28.88
N GLU A 218 -2.98 -10.60 -28.70
CA GLU A 218 -4.21 -10.53 -27.90
C GLU A 218 -3.94 -10.07 -26.47
N TYR A 219 -2.88 -10.61 -25.83
CA TYR A 219 -2.48 -10.18 -24.49
C TYR A 219 -2.14 -8.68 -24.45
N ALA A 220 -1.38 -8.19 -25.44
CA ALA A 220 -1.02 -6.79 -25.54
C ALA A 220 -2.24 -5.89 -25.79
N PHE A 221 -3.17 -6.30 -26.67
CA PHE A 221 -4.40 -5.56 -26.94
C PHE A 221 -5.30 -5.46 -25.71
N VAL A 222 -5.47 -6.56 -24.96
CA VAL A 222 -6.19 -6.55 -23.67
C VAL A 222 -5.49 -5.63 -22.65
N GLY A 223 -4.16 -5.56 -22.70
CA GLY A 223 -3.35 -4.63 -21.89
C GLY A 223 -3.36 -3.17 -22.36
N GLY A 224 -4.17 -2.81 -23.36
CA GLY A 224 -4.32 -1.42 -23.84
C GLY A 224 -3.28 -0.98 -24.89
N VAL A 225 -2.49 -1.91 -25.44
CA VAL A 225 -1.51 -1.59 -26.49
C VAL A 225 -2.22 -1.47 -27.84
N VAL A 226 -2.17 -0.29 -28.47
CA VAL A 226 -2.85 -0.03 -29.76
C VAL A 226 -2.23 -0.78 -30.94
N ARG A 227 -0.90 -0.91 -30.94
CA ARG A 227 -0.14 -1.63 -31.98
C ARG A 227 0.96 -2.45 -31.33
N PHE A 228 0.86 -3.77 -31.45
CA PHE A 228 1.88 -4.70 -31.00
C PHE A 228 2.62 -5.29 -32.19
N ASN A 229 3.95 -5.17 -32.23
CA ASN A 229 4.79 -5.79 -33.24
C ASN A 229 5.83 -6.69 -32.57
N GLY A 230 5.72 -7.99 -32.79
CA GLY A 230 6.64 -8.98 -32.25
C GLY A 230 7.92 -9.19 -33.08
N LEU A 231 8.06 -8.52 -34.23
CA LEU A 231 9.15 -8.74 -35.16
C LEU A 231 10.41 -7.97 -34.75
N PRO A 232 11.62 -8.59 -34.81
CA PRO A 232 12.86 -7.97 -34.32
C PRO A 232 13.20 -6.62 -34.99
N TRP A 233 12.93 -6.47 -36.30
CA TRP A 233 13.25 -5.25 -37.05
C TRP A 233 12.33 -4.06 -36.73
N ALA A 234 11.19 -4.32 -36.08
CA ALA A 234 10.22 -3.30 -35.70
C ALA A 234 10.09 -3.13 -34.18
N ASN A 235 10.80 -3.94 -33.39
CA ASN A 235 10.73 -3.92 -31.94
C ASN A 235 12.11 -4.17 -31.31
N ALA A 236 12.70 -3.10 -30.77
CA ALA A 236 14.02 -3.12 -30.13
C ALA A 236 14.09 -4.10 -28.94
N THR A 237 12.99 -4.31 -28.23
CA THR A 237 12.93 -5.25 -27.08
C THR A 237 13.01 -6.71 -27.50
N VAL A 238 12.81 -7.00 -28.79
CA VAL A 238 13.03 -8.31 -29.41
C VAL A 238 14.40 -8.36 -30.08
N ALA A 239 14.77 -7.33 -30.84
CA ALA A 239 16.05 -7.27 -31.56
C ALA A 239 17.27 -7.33 -30.63
N ILE A 240 17.26 -6.55 -29.55
CA ILE A 240 18.44 -6.41 -28.67
C ILE A 240 18.81 -7.73 -28.00
N PRO A 241 17.89 -8.48 -27.36
CA PRO A 241 18.21 -9.80 -26.83
C PRO A 241 18.71 -10.79 -27.89
N LEU A 242 18.22 -10.74 -29.14
CA LEU A 242 18.71 -11.58 -30.23
C LEU A 242 20.14 -11.20 -30.67
N ILE A 243 20.46 -9.91 -30.73
CA ILE A 243 21.82 -9.43 -31.02
C ILE A 243 22.78 -9.85 -29.90
N ILE A 244 22.38 -9.67 -28.63
CA ILE A 244 23.16 -10.09 -27.47
C ILE A 244 23.36 -11.60 -27.46
N PHE A 245 22.33 -12.38 -27.82
CA PHE A 245 22.43 -13.84 -27.97
C PHE A 245 23.52 -14.22 -28.99
N LEU A 246 23.49 -13.62 -30.18
CA LEU A 246 24.46 -13.89 -31.24
C LEU A 246 25.88 -13.47 -30.82
N ALA A 247 26.02 -12.27 -30.24
CA ALA A 247 27.30 -11.77 -29.71
C ALA A 247 27.85 -12.70 -28.63
N THR A 248 26.99 -13.20 -27.73
CA THR A 248 27.33 -14.17 -26.69
C THR A 248 27.83 -15.48 -27.28
N ALA A 249 27.08 -16.07 -28.22
CA ALA A 249 27.45 -17.34 -28.86
C ALA A 249 28.80 -17.25 -29.58
N LEU A 250 28.99 -16.19 -30.37
CA LEU A 250 30.25 -15.93 -31.09
C LEU A 250 31.41 -15.70 -30.13
N THR A 251 31.19 -14.92 -29.07
CA THR A 251 32.22 -14.62 -28.06
C THR A 251 32.62 -15.88 -27.30
N LEU A 252 31.67 -16.74 -26.92
CA LEU A 252 31.99 -18.02 -26.27
C LEU A 252 32.79 -18.94 -27.20
N LEU A 253 32.41 -19.06 -28.47
CA LEU A 253 33.15 -19.86 -29.46
C LEU A 253 34.58 -19.33 -29.67
N TYR A 254 34.75 -18.01 -29.69
CA TYR A 254 36.03 -17.36 -29.85
C TYR A 254 36.91 -17.49 -28.59
N TRP A 255 36.35 -17.22 -27.41
CA TRP A 255 37.03 -17.34 -26.13
C TRP A 255 37.48 -18.77 -25.84
N HIS A 256 36.61 -19.76 -26.12
CA HIS A 256 36.90 -21.18 -25.89
C HIS A 256 38.17 -21.68 -26.59
N ARG A 257 38.54 -21.12 -27.76
CA ARG A 257 39.76 -21.53 -28.49
C ARG A 257 41.07 -21.17 -27.77
N ASN A 258 41.09 -20.08 -26.99
CA ASN A 258 42.26 -19.66 -26.21
C ASN A 258 41.79 -18.77 -25.05
N PRO A 259 41.37 -19.37 -23.93
CA PRO A 259 40.72 -18.64 -22.84
C PRO A 259 41.68 -17.75 -22.03
N ALA A 260 42.99 -17.97 -22.16
CA ALA A 260 44.03 -17.17 -21.52
C ALA A 260 44.35 -15.87 -22.28
N HIS A 261 43.88 -15.72 -23.53
CA HIS A 261 44.17 -14.56 -24.36
C HIS A 261 43.41 -13.31 -23.87
N PHE A 262 44.15 -12.31 -23.38
CA PHE A 262 43.60 -11.13 -22.70
C PHE A 262 42.52 -10.37 -23.51
N PRO A 263 42.71 -10.03 -24.81
CA PRO A 263 41.65 -9.43 -25.61
C PRO A 263 40.34 -10.22 -25.68
N ARG A 264 40.37 -11.55 -25.56
CA ARG A 264 39.15 -12.38 -25.57
C ARG A 264 38.41 -12.30 -24.24
N GLN A 265 39.15 -12.16 -23.14
CA GLN A 265 38.58 -11.92 -21.82
C GLN A 265 37.93 -10.55 -21.74
N ILE A 266 38.56 -9.51 -22.32
CA ILE A 266 37.95 -8.18 -22.45
C ILE A 266 36.63 -8.28 -23.23
N LEU A 267 36.63 -8.95 -24.40
CA LEU A 267 35.40 -9.11 -25.19
C LEU A 267 34.29 -9.82 -24.39
N LEU A 268 34.63 -10.89 -23.65
CA LEU A 268 33.69 -11.58 -22.77
C LEU A 268 33.09 -10.63 -21.71
N MET A 269 33.93 -9.83 -21.06
CA MET A 269 33.48 -8.86 -20.05
C MET A 269 32.64 -7.74 -20.65
N LEU A 270 32.97 -7.27 -21.86
CA LEU A 270 32.18 -6.28 -22.60
C LEU A 270 30.80 -6.82 -22.96
N VAL A 271 30.71 -8.05 -23.48
CA VAL A 271 29.42 -8.68 -23.78
C VAL A 271 28.59 -8.89 -22.52
N LEU A 272 29.21 -9.31 -21.41
CA LEU A 272 28.52 -9.41 -20.11
C LEU A 272 27.97 -8.05 -19.66
N ALA A 273 28.78 -7.01 -19.75
CA ALA A 273 28.38 -5.66 -19.35
C ALA A 273 27.24 -5.13 -20.24
N LEU A 274 27.31 -5.33 -21.56
CA LEU A 274 26.26 -4.93 -22.52
C LEU A 274 24.95 -5.70 -22.29
N ASP A 275 25.05 -7.00 -22.01
CA ASP A 275 23.91 -7.86 -21.68
C ASP A 275 23.16 -7.32 -20.45
N MET A 276 23.88 -7.14 -19.34
CA MET A 276 23.31 -6.61 -18.09
C MET A 276 22.81 -5.17 -18.23
N ALA A 277 23.56 -4.31 -18.92
CA ALA A 277 23.19 -2.92 -19.13
C ALA A 277 21.95 -2.78 -20.02
N SER A 278 21.74 -3.66 -21.01
CA SER A 278 20.59 -3.56 -21.91
C SER A 278 19.26 -3.55 -21.17
N PHE A 279 19.16 -4.26 -20.05
CA PHE A 279 17.97 -4.22 -19.22
C PHE A 279 18.15 -3.32 -18.00
N GLY A 280 19.21 -3.52 -17.22
CA GLY A 280 19.38 -2.87 -15.92
C GLY A 280 19.65 -1.36 -15.99
N TRP A 281 20.31 -0.87 -17.06
CA TRP A 281 20.62 0.55 -17.19
C TRP A 281 19.40 1.37 -17.60
N PHE A 282 18.63 0.87 -18.56
CA PHE A 282 17.41 1.51 -19.06
C PHE A 282 16.17 1.21 -18.22
N TYR A 283 16.39 0.72 -17.01
CA TYR A 283 15.34 0.33 -16.09
C TYR A 283 14.71 1.56 -15.42
N SER A 284 13.51 1.36 -14.88
CA SER A 284 12.63 2.39 -14.36
C SER A 284 13.25 3.29 -13.26
N TRP A 285 14.31 2.87 -12.57
CA TRP A 285 14.96 3.69 -11.55
C TRP A 285 15.53 5.01 -12.10
N GLN A 286 15.88 5.11 -13.39
CA GLN A 286 16.31 6.37 -14.00
C GLN A 286 15.14 7.32 -14.25
N GLU A 287 13.97 6.78 -14.55
CA GLU A 287 12.76 7.54 -14.92
C GLU A 287 11.99 8.01 -13.69
N TYR A 288 11.97 7.19 -12.63
CA TYR A 288 11.21 7.46 -11.40
C TYR A 288 12.09 7.92 -10.23
N ALA A 289 13.37 8.24 -10.46
CA ALA A 289 14.21 8.83 -9.42
C ALA A 289 13.63 10.17 -8.96
N PRO A 290 13.38 10.36 -7.66
CA PRO A 290 12.86 11.63 -7.16
C PRO A 290 13.88 12.74 -7.38
N SER A 291 13.40 13.94 -7.69
CA SER A 291 14.24 15.14 -7.78
C SER A 291 14.92 15.41 -6.42
N LYS A 292 16.19 15.83 -6.45
CA LYS A 292 16.91 16.28 -5.25
C LYS A 292 16.20 17.41 -4.50
N ASN A 293 15.35 18.18 -5.19
CA ASN A 293 14.57 19.26 -4.59
C ASN A 293 13.62 18.74 -3.49
N ILE A 294 13.19 17.48 -3.56
CA ILE A 294 12.32 16.83 -2.56
C ILE A 294 13.03 16.74 -1.18
N LEU A 295 14.36 16.81 -1.11
CA LEU A 295 15.08 16.85 0.16
C LEU A 295 14.83 18.12 0.96
N ARG A 296 14.27 19.17 0.36
CA ARG A 296 13.89 20.42 1.03
C ARG A 296 12.36 20.54 1.03
N PRO A 297 11.73 20.82 2.19
CA PRO A 297 10.30 21.03 2.22
C PRO A 297 9.92 22.28 1.40
N PRO A 298 8.85 22.23 0.60
CA PRO A 298 8.27 23.41 -0.02
C PRO A 298 7.65 24.34 1.05
N ALA A 299 7.44 25.62 0.72
CA ALA A 299 6.97 26.64 1.67
C ALA A 299 5.69 26.23 2.43
N PHE A 300 4.64 25.80 1.71
CA PHE A 300 3.39 25.37 2.34
C PHE A 300 3.61 24.23 3.36
N ALA A 301 4.55 23.31 3.09
CA ALA A 301 4.82 22.19 3.97
C ALA A 301 5.51 22.63 5.27
N VAL A 302 6.31 23.71 5.23
CA VAL A 302 6.92 24.34 6.41
C VAL A 302 5.84 24.96 7.30
N ASP A 303 4.80 25.56 6.72
CA ASP A 303 3.70 26.16 7.49
C ASP A 303 2.95 25.09 8.33
N TYR A 304 2.68 23.91 7.74
CA TYR A 304 2.14 22.77 8.48
C TYR A 304 3.14 22.17 9.48
N GLN A 305 4.43 22.15 9.16
CA GLN A 305 5.46 21.69 10.09
C GLN A 305 5.47 22.53 11.38
N ILE A 306 5.40 23.86 11.26
CA ILE A 306 5.42 24.78 12.40
C ILE A 306 4.12 24.68 13.21
N SER A 307 2.97 24.86 12.56
CA SER A 307 1.66 24.87 13.24
C SER A 307 1.34 23.57 13.99
N LEU A 308 1.76 22.42 13.46
CA LEU A 308 1.54 21.12 14.10
C LEU A 308 2.51 20.83 15.23
N ARG A 309 3.71 21.41 15.21
CA ARG A 309 4.65 21.32 16.35
C ARG A 309 4.15 22.10 17.54
N GLU A 310 3.52 23.24 17.33
CA GLU A 310 2.94 24.05 18.42
C GLU A 310 1.76 23.33 19.10
N THR A 311 0.92 22.66 18.33
CA THR A 311 -0.28 21.97 18.81
C THR A 311 -0.03 20.51 19.21
N ASN A 312 1.11 19.94 18.82
CA ASN A 312 1.42 18.49 18.89
C ASN A 312 0.39 17.60 18.16
N GLN A 313 -0.34 18.17 17.20
CA GLN A 313 -1.33 17.45 16.39
C GLN A 313 -0.69 16.92 15.09
N ARG A 314 -1.49 16.29 14.23
CA ARG A 314 -1.01 15.60 13.02
C ARG A 314 -1.79 15.95 11.76
N VAL A 315 -1.16 15.78 10.60
CA VAL A 315 -1.84 15.66 9.31
C VAL A 315 -2.24 14.22 9.02
N ILE A 316 -3.14 14.03 8.05
CA ILE A 316 -3.31 12.74 7.37
C ILE A 316 -3.60 12.91 5.86
N PRO A 317 -2.81 12.30 4.96
CA PRO A 317 -3.15 12.19 3.55
C PRO A 317 -4.17 11.08 3.29
N VAL A 318 -5.28 11.38 2.62
CA VAL A 318 -6.33 10.38 2.32
C VAL A 318 -5.81 9.28 1.40
N ARG A 319 -4.91 9.60 0.46
CA ARG A 319 -4.32 8.63 -0.49
C ARG A 319 -3.06 7.93 0.01
N GLY A 320 -2.66 8.13 1.27
CA GLY A 320 -1.48 7.48 1.83
C GLY A 320 -0.22 7.72 1.00
N VAL A 321 0.51 6.67 0.63
CA VAL A 321 1.72 6.78 -0.22
C VAL A 321 1.46 7.08 -1.69
N LEU A 322 0.21 6.96 -2.14
CA LEU A 322 -0.18 7.26 -3.52
C LEU A 322 -0.47 8.75 -3.73
N GLY A 323 -0.44 9.54 -2.64
CA GLY A 323 -0.58 10.99 -2.67
C GLY A 323 0.56 11.67 -3.45
N LYS A 324 0.24 12.80 -4.09
CA LYS A 324 1.24 13.67 -4.73
C LYS A 324 1.94 14.55 -3.69
N MET A 325 2.91 15.36 -4.12
CA MET A 325 3.77 16.10 -3.21
C MET A 325 3.00 17.03 -2.27
N SER A 326 2.00 17.75 -2.81
CA SER A 326 1.20 18.68 -2.00
C SER A 326 0.20 18.02 -1.05
N GLU A 327 -0.01 16.71 -1.17
CA GLU A 327 -0.85 15.95 -0.24
C GLU A 327 -0.10 15.51 1.02
N LEU A 328 1.22 15.75 1.11
CA LEU A 328 2.06 15.33 2.24
C LEU A 328 2.01 13.81 2.53
N PRO A 329 2.30 12.95 1.53
CA PRO A 329 2.32 11.49 1.73
C PRO A 329 3.31 11.10 2.84
N PRO A 330 3.10 9.98 3.55
CA PRO A 330 3.78 9.69 4.81
C PRO A 330 5.32 9.58 4.68
N ASN A 331 5.83 9.18 3.53
CA ASN A 331 7.27 9.17 3.23
C ASN A 331 7.87 10.59 3.18
N LEU A 332 7.17 11.56 2.58
CA LEU A 332 7.61 12.96 2.52
C LEU A 332 7.38 13.67 3.84
N SER A 333 6.24 13.44 4.49
CA SER A 333 5.98 13.93 5.85
C SER A 333 7.08 13.50 6.83
N ARG A 334 7.55 12.25 6.73
CA ARG A 334 8.67 11.77 7.55
C ARG A 334 9.99 12.47 7.22
N LEU A 335 10.29 12.66 5.93
CA LEU A 335 11.50 13.34 5.47
C LEU A 335 11.55 14.81 5.91
N TRP A 336 10.40 15.49 5.90
CA TRP A 336 10.25 16.90 6.26
C TRP A 336 9.88 17.12 7.73
N GLU A 337 9.88 16.06 8.54
CA GLU A 337 9.55 16.11 9.97
C GLU A 337 8.17 16.75 10.27
N ILE A 338 7.20 16.50 9.40
CA ILE A 338 5.80 16.89 9.57
C ILE A 338 5.08 15.77 10.33
N PRO A 339 4.48 16.06 11.50
CA PRO A 339 3.74 15.05 12.25
C PRO A 339 2.56 14.50 11.44
N SER A 340 2.59 13.21 11.14
CA SER A 340 1.53 12.53 10.38
C SER A 340 0.96 11.36 11.18
N ALA A 341 -0.35 11.16 11.09
CA ALA A 341 -1.03 9.98 11.63
C ALA A 341 -0.96 8.79 10.67
N SER A 342 -0.69 9.05 9.39
CA SER A 342 -0.48 8.00 8.39
C SER A 342 0.89 7.34 8.60
N ILE A 343 0.89 6.01 8.66
CA ILE A 343 2.10 5.20 8.77
C ILE A 343 2.09 4.20 7.62
N TYR A 344 3.16 4.18 6.84
CA TYR A 344 3.35 3.19 5.79
C TYR A 344 4.56 2.31 6.07
N GLY A 345 4.37 1.00 5.99
CA GLY A 345 5.44 0.03 6.10
C GLY A 345 4.92 -1.39 6.23
N PRO A 346 5.76 -2.40 5.90
CA PRO A 346 5.35 -3.80 5.99
C PRO A 346 5.06 -4.25 7.43
N LEU A 347 5.44 -3.47 8.44
CA LEU A 347 5.26 -3.77 9.86
C LEU A 347 4.37 -2.71 10.57
N SER A 348 3.41 -2.14 9.85
CA SER A 348 2.41 -1.24 10.45
C SER A 348 1.60 -1.94 11.53
N LEU A 349 1.39 -1.29 12.68
CA LEU A 349 0.62 -1.84 13.80
C LEU A 349 -0.85 -2.04 13.38
N SER A 350 -1.36 -3.28 13.47
CA SER A 350 -2.70 -3.62 12.99
C SER A 350 -3.78 -2.78 13.65
N ARG A 351 -3.66 -2.54 14.96
CA ARG A 351 -4.63 -1.74 15.72
C ARG A 351 -4.71 -0.28 15.27
N MET A 352 -3.59 0.34 14.93
CA MET A 352 -3.60 1.71 14.38
C MET A 352 -4.22 1.73 12.99
N THR A 353 -3.93 0.71 12.17
CA THR A 353 -4.53 0.53 10.86
C THR A 353 -6.06 0.38 10.94
N TYR A 354 -6.59 -0.42 11.86
CA TYR A 354 -8.04 -0.57 12.06
C TYR A 354 -8.69 0.67 12.69
N LEU A 355 -8.03 1.30 13.67
CA LEU A 355 -8.52 2.55 14.25
C LEU A 355 -8.70 3.59 13.16
N LEU A 356 -7.76 3.76 12.24
CA LEU A 356 -7.86 4.77 11.18
C LEU A 356 -8.58 4.28 9.91
N SER A 357 -9.04 3.04 9.86
CA SER A 357 -9.52 2.39 8.63
C SER A 357 -8.52 2.53 7.46
N MET A 358 -7.22 2.42 7.76
CA MET A 358 -6.15 2.51 6.77
C MET A 358 -6.00 1.20 5.99
N ARG A 359 -5.66 1.31 4.72
CA ARG A 359 -5.20 0.20 3.87
C ARG A 359 -3.69 0.01 4.01
N PRO A 360 -3.10 -1.09 3.50
CA PRO A 360 -1.65 -1.35 3.61
C PRO A 360 -0.74 -0.27 2.98
N ASP A 361 -1.24 0.48 2.01
CA ASP A 361 -0.59 1.65 1.40
C ASP A 361 -0.81 2.95 2.18
N ALA A 362 -1.42 2.84 3.37
CA ALA A 362 -1.81 3.93 4.26
C ALA A 362 -2.87 4.88 3.70
N SER A 363 -3.56 4.51 2.61
CA SER A 363 -4.75 5.21 2.15
C SER A 363 -5.94 4.94 3.08
N LEU A 364 -6.87 5.88 3.17
CA LEU A 364 -8.03 5.79 4.08
C LEU A 364 -9.25 5.25 3.35
N ASP A 365 -9.95 4.31 4.00
CA ASP A 365 -11.30 3.93 3.62
C ASP A 365 -12.28 5.12 3.82
N PRO A 366 -13.24 5.37 2.91
CA PRO A 366 -14.15 6.53 2.97
C PRO A 366 -14.96 6.69 4.27
N SER A 367 -15.03 5.68 5.14
CA SER A 367 -15.65 5.75 6.47
C SER A 367 -15.15 6.89 7.36
N TRP A 368 -13.98 7.49 7.08
CA TRP A 368 -13.48 8.67 7.79
C TRP A 368 -14.36 9.92 7.60
N GLN A 369 -15.13 9.99 6.50
CA GLN A 369 -16.01 11.12 6.18
C GLN A 369 -17.25 11.16 7.08
N ASN A 370 -17.69 10.01 7.62
CA ASN A 370 -18.86 9.91 8.50
C ASN A 370 -18.62 10.70 9.79
N SER A 371 -19.47 11.70 10.08
CA SER A 371 -19.34 12.58 11.24
C SER A 371 -19.42 11.90 12.61
N ASP A 372 -20.05 10.72 12.69
CA ASP A 372 -20.05 9.91 13.90
C ASP A 372 -18.72 9.18 14.16
N ASN A 373 -17.80 9.14 13.19
CA ASN A 373 -16.56 8.38 13.33
C ASN A 373 -15.47 9.21 14.05
N GLN A 374 -15.17 8.87 15.30
CA GLN A 374 -14.21 9.60 16.15
C GLN A 374 -12.73 9.24 15.89
N SER A 375 -12.44 8.36 14.94
CA SER A 375 -11.08 7.82 14.72
C SER A 375 -10.01 8.90 14.49
N LEU A 376 -10.30 9.86 13.60
CA LEU A 376 -9.36 10.96 13.29
C LEU A 376 -9.23 11.95 14.47
N ASN A 377 -10.33 12.15 15.21
CA ASN A 377 -10.33 13.02 16.39
C ASN A 377 -9.40 12.44 17.47
N LEU A 378 -9.58 11.16 17.80
CA LEU A 378 -8.75 10.42 18.77
C LEU A 378 -7.29 10.32 18.36
N ALA A 379 -7.00 10.27 17.05
CA ALA A 379 -5.65 10.30 16.50
C ALA A 379 -5.08 11.72 16.36
N ALA A 380 -5.67 12.73 17.00
CA ALA A 380 -5.17 14.11 16.99
C ALA A 380 -4.90 14.63 15.57
N VAL A 381 -5.71 14.23 14.59
CA VAL A 381 -5.58 14.65 13.20
C VAL A 381 -6.27 16.00 13.05
N ARG A 382 -5.46 17.05 12.90
CA ARG A 382 -5.94 18.43 12.71
C ARG A 382 -6.21 18.77 11.26
N TYR A 383 -5.43 18.24 10.32
CA TYR A 383 -5.60 18.52 8.90
C TYR A 383 -5.70 17.24 8.07
N VAL A 384 -6.66 17.20 7.15
CA VAL A 384 -6.84 16.14 6.17
C VAL A 384 -6.49 16.68 4.79
N PHE A 385 -5.60 15.96 4.11
CA PHE A 385 -5.11 16.31 2.77
C PHE A 385 -5.78 15.40 1.75
N LEU A 386 -6.52 16.02 0.84
CA LEU A 386 -7.21 15.34 -0.24
C LEU A 386 -6.53 15.64 -1.57
N PRO A 387 -6.59 14.70 -2.54
CA PRO A 387 -6.22 15.02 -3.90
C PRO A 387 -7.07 16.18 -4.37
N ARG A 388 -6.46 17.13 -5.07
CA ARG A 388 -7.23 18.10 -5.84
C ARG A 388 -8.07 17.32 -6.85
N PRO A 389 -9.41 17.45 -6.84
CA PRO A 389 -10.25 16.76 -7.79
C PRO A 389 -9.78 17.08 -9.21
N ALA A 390 -9.51 16.06 -10.02
CA ALA A 390 -9.36 16.23 -11.46
C ALA A 390 -10.74 15.98 -12.05
N PRO A 391 -11.55 17.02 -12.27
CA PRO A 391 -12.93 16.80 -12.67
C PRO A 391 -12.99 16.08 -14.01
N LEU A 392 -13.92 15.13 -14.11
CA LEU A 392 -14.25 14.48 -15.36
C LEU A 392 -15.07 15.45 -16.21
N LYS A 393 -14.62 15.68 -17.43
CA LYS A 393 -15.35 16.48 -18.41
C LYS A 393 -16.21 15.54 -19.25
N ASP A 394 -17.52 15.73 -19.24
CA ASP A 394 -18.41 14.96 -20.11
C ASP A 394 -18.39 15.48 -21.56
N ALA A 395 -19.15 14.83 -22.43
CA ALA A 395 -19.25 15.20 -23.85
C ALA A 395 -19.84 16.61 -24.08
N GLN A 396 -20.59 17.13 -23.09
CA GLN A 396 -21.20 18.46 -23.10
C GLN A 396 -20.26 19.53 -22.50
N GLY A 397 -19.12 19.09 -21.97
CA GLY A 397 -18.11 19.95 -21.38
C GLY A 397 -18.35 20.30 -19.91
N ILE A 398 -19.31 19.64 -19.25
CA ILE A 398 -19.58 19.82 -17.83
C ILE A 398 -18.55 19.05 -17.01
N LEU A 399 -18.03 19.69 -15.98
CA LEU A 399 -17.10 19.15 -15.01
C LEU A 399 -17.86 18.44 -13.90
N TRP A 400 -17.50 17.19 -13.66
CA TRP A 400 -18.03 16.31 -12.65
C TRP A 400 -16.93 15.86 -11.70
N ASP A 401 -17.25 15.56 -10.43
CA ASP A 401 -16.27 14.94 -9.55
C ASP A 401 -15.84 13.58 -10.15
N ALA A 402 -14.58 13.19 -9.99
CA ALA A 402 -14.11 11.93 -10.53
C ALA A 402 -14.74 10.73 -9.80
N GLU A 403 -14.95 10.85 -8.49
CA GLU A 403 -15.51 9.82 -7.64
C GLU A 403 -17.03 9.96 -7.54
N ASN A 404 -17.72 8.84 -7.27
CA ASN A 404 -19.13 8.85 -6.95
C ASN A 404 -19.29 9.04 -5.44
N MET A 405 -20.25 9.86 -5.01
CA MET A 405 -20.48 10.12 -3.58
C MET A 405 -21.40 9.11 -2.90
N ASP A 406 -22.04 8.20 -3.65
CA ASP A 406 -22.91 7.09 -3.18
C ASP A 406 -23.88 7.49 -2.05
N SER A 407 -24.46 8.68 -2.14
CA SER A 407 -25.27 9.25 -1.05
C SER A 407 -26.73 8.85 -1.17
N TRP A 408 -27.20 8.02 -0.24
CA TRP A 408 -28.56 7.49 -0.22
C TRP A 408 -29.62 8.49 0.29
N LEU A 409 -30.77 8.48 -0.39
CA LEU A 409 -32.03 9.10 -0.02
C LEU A 409 -33.15 8.05 -0.05
N GLY A 410 -34.15 8.19 0.82
CA GLY A 410 -35.25 7.22 0.95
C GLY A 410 -34.92 6.04 1.86
N SER A 411 -35.75 4.99 1.81
CA SER A 411 -35.68 3.86 2.75
C SER A 411 -35.87 2.48 2.10
N GLY A 412 -35.69 2.37 0.78
CA GLY A 412 -35.71 1.10 0.05
C GLY A 412 -34.42 0.28 0.20
N CYS A 413 -34.52 -1.03 -0.06
CA CYS A 413 -33.43 -2.01 -0.15
C CYS A 413 -32.53 -2.21 1.09
N ASP A 414 -33.05 -2.11 2.32
CA ASP A 414 -32.28 -2.25 3.56
C ASP A 414 -31.09 -1.26 3.69
N HIS A 415 -31.10 -0.17 2.91
CA HIS A 415 -30.11 0.90 3.02
C HIS A 415 -30.45 1.89 4.15
N PRO A 416 -29.45 2.62 4.69
CA PRO A 416 -29.66 3.62 5.73
C PRO A 416 -30.67 4.68 5.26
N ARG A 417 -31.69 4.97 6.09
CA ARG A 417 -32.71 5.96 5.78
C ARG A 417 -32.12 7.36 5.70
N GLY A 418 -32.17 7.98 4.53
CA GLY A 418 -31.71 9.35 4.29
C GLY A 418 -32.87 10.26 3.91
N ASP A 419 -33.28 11.17 4.81
CA ASP A 419 -34.38 12.11 4.51
C ASP A 419 -33.89 13.32 3.70
N SER A 420 -32.63 13.71 3.85
CA SER A 420 -32.02 14.80 3.07
C SER A 420 -30.50 14.72 2.98
N ILE A 421 -29.95 15.32 1.93
CA ILE A 421 -28.51 15.59 1.74
C ILE A 421 -28.35 17.11 1.64
N LYS A 422 -27.46 17.68 2.44
CA LYS A 422 -27.18 19.12 2.44
C LYS A 422 -25.76 19.34 1.94
N PHE A 423 -25.53 20.36 1.13
CA PHE A 423 -24.21 20.86 0.76
C PHE A 423 -24.15 22.33 1.16
N ASN A 424 -23.09 22.73 1.86
CA ASN A 424 -22.90 24.12 2.25
C ASN A 424 -21.60 24.63 1.65
N PHE A 425 -21.61 25.83 1.07
CA PHE A 425 -20.45 26.41 0.42
C PHE A 425 -19.88 27.55 1.27
N PRO A 426 -18.58 27.50 1.65
CA PRO A 426 -17.96 28.56 2.42
C PRO A 426 -17.81 29.86 1.62
N THR A 427 -17.65 29.73 0.30
CA THR A 427 -17.75 30.82 -0.68
C THR A 427 -18.90 30.47 -1.61
N SER A 428 -19.79 31.42 -1.86
CA SER A 428 -20.91 31.19 -2.77
C SER A 428 -20.43 30.96 -4.20
N LEU A 429 -21.19 30.15 -4.94
CA LEU A 429 -20.85 29.69 -6.28
C LEU A 429 -21.91 30.14 -7.26
N GLN A 430 -21.50 30.90 -8.28
CA GLN A 430 -22.41 31.31 -9.35
C GLN A 430 -22.82 30.11 -10.19
N ALA A 431 -24.12 30.00 -10.44
CA ALA A 431 -24.70 28.96 -11.28
C ALA A 431 -25.98 29.46 -11.96
N THR A 432 -26.23 28.96 -13.17
CA THR A 432 -27.52 29.08 -13.86
C THR A 432 -28.27 27.76 -13.91
N THR A 433 -27.57 26.65 -13.73
CA THR A 433 -28.11 25.29 -13.82
C THR A 433 -27.44 24.39 -12.77
N ILE A 434 -28.18 23.44 -12.20
CA ILE A 434 -27.62 22.37 -11.38
C ILE A 434 -27.74 21.03 -12.12
N GLY A 435 -26.61 20.35 -12.29
CA GLY A 435 -26.53 18.99 -12.82
C GLY A 435 -26.46 17.97 -11.68
N ILE A 436 -27.25 16.90 -11.76
CA ILE A 436 -27.27 15.82 -10.76
C ILE A 436 -27.21 14.48 -11.49
N VAL A 437 -26.21 13.67 -11.18
CA VAL A 437 -26.14 12.26 -11.59
C VAL A 437 -26.70 11.42 -10.45
N SER A 438 -27.68 10.57 -10.75
CA SER A 438 -28.38 9.77 -9.75
C SER A 438 -28.87 8.44 -10.33
N ARG A 439 -29.36 7.56 -9.46
CA ARG A 439 -30.12 6.37 -9.85
C ARG A 439 -31.13 6.01 -8.78
N LEU A 440 -32.34 5.60 -9.18
CA LEU A 440 -33.30 5.01 -8.25
C LEU A 440 -32.96 3.54 -8.01
N ALA A 441 -33.38 3.02 -6.85
CA ALA A 441 -33.24 1.62 -6.46
C ALA A 441 -34.48 1.16 -5.69
N CYS A 442 -34.83 -0.13 -5.81
CA CYS A 442 -36.09 -0.70 -5.31
C CYS A 442 -37.31 0.14 -5.71
N SER A 443 -37.24 0.69 -6.92
CA SER A 443 -38.20 1.64 -7.49
C SER A 443 -39.07 1.12 -8.65
N PRO A 444 -39.09 -0.18 -9.06
CA PRO A 444 -40.04 -0.61 -10.11
C PRO A 444 -41.50 -0.19 -9.85
N PRO A 445 -42.02 -0.20 -8.60
CA PRO A 445 -43.37 0.27 -8.30
C PRO A 445 -43.58 1.79 -8.42
N VAL A 446 -42.52 2.60 -8.49
CA VAL A 446 -42.60 4.06 -8.56
C VAL A 446 -43.17 4.47 -9.93
N PRO A 447 -44.32 5.17 -9.98
CA PRO A 447 -44.96 5.62 -11.22
C PRO A 447 -44.12 6.62 -12.02
N ASP A 448 -44.31 6.61 -13.34
CA ASP A 448 -43.77 7.64 -14.23
C ASP A 448 -44.23 9.03 -13.80
N GLY A 449 -43.30 9.98 -13.71
CA GLY A 449 -43.60 11.34 -13.31
C GLY A 449 -43.89 11.54 -11.82
N GLU A 450 -43.64 10.55 -10.94
CA GLU A 450 -43.65 10.78 -9.49
C GLU A 450 -42.47 11.69 -9.09
N GLU A 451 -42.74 12.72 -8.28
CA GLU A 451 -41.68 13.55 -7.67
C GLU A 451 -40.93 12.70 -6.63
N VAL A 452 -39.62 12.53 -6.82
CA VAL A 452 -38.79 11.68 -5.96
C VAL A 452 -37.87 12.50 -5.06
N VAL A 453 -37.32 13.61 -5.57
CA VAL A 453 -36.41 14.49 -4.83
C VAL A 453 -36.72 15.95 -5.09
N ARG A 454 -36.74 16.73 -4.01
CA ARG A 454 -36.84 18.19 -4.04
C ARG A 454 -35.47 18.80 -3.81
N VAL A 455 -35.02 19.61 -4.75
CA VAL A 455 -33.73 20.30 -4.75
C VAL A 455 -33.95 21.74 -4.32
N VAL A 456 -33.53 22.08 -3.10
CA VAL A 456 -33.66 23.42 -2.52
C VAL A 456 -32.30 24.10 -2.60
N LEU A 457 -32.21 25.22 -3.31
CA LEU A 457 -31.00 26.05 -3.38
C LEU A 457 -31.23 27.33 -2.56
N THR A 458 -30.25 27.72 -1.76
CA THR A 458 -30.23 29.00 -1.06
C THR A 458 -29.06 29.83 -1.60
N ASP A 459 -29.31 31.10 -1.91
CA ASP A 459 -28.27 32.02 -2.35
C ASP A 459 -27.54 32.69 -1.17
N SER A 460 -26.53 33.52 -1.45
CA SER A 460 -25.77 34.26 -0.45
C SER A 460 -26.59 35.35 0.28
N ALA A 461 -27.71 35.81 -0.30
CA ALA A 461 -28.64 36.76 0.31
C ALA A 461 -29.75 36.08 1.14
N GLY A 462 -29.79 34.74 1.14
CA GLY A 462 -30.79 33.93 1.84
C GLY A 462 -32.08 33.67 1.05
N ALA A 463 -32.17 34.08 -0.22
CA ALA A 463 -33.31 33.72 -1.06
C ALA A 463 -33.26 32.24 -1.44
N VAL A 464 -34.43 31.62 -1.52
CA VAL A 464 -34.57 30.17 -1.72
C VAL A 464 -35.27 29.89 -3.04
N GLN A 465 -34.67 29.03 -3.86
CA GLN A 465 -35.28 28.48 -5.07
C GLN A 465 -35.45 26.97 -4.91
N THR A 466 -36.56 26.42 -5.42
CA THR A 466 -36.86 24.99 -5.33
C THR A 466 -37.07 24.40 -6.72
N LYS A 467 -36.41 23.28 -6.98
CA LYS A 467 -36.56 22.46 -8.19
C LYS A 467 -36.94 21.03 -7.78
N SER A 468 -37.48 20.27 -8.72
CA SER A 468 -37.98 18.92 -8.46
C SER A 468 -37.45 17.94 -9.51
N MET A 469 -37.05 16.77 -9.04
CA MET A 469 -36.65 15.63 -9.85
C MET A 469 -37.77 14.59 -9.87
N PHE A 470 -38.05 14.05 -11.06
CA PHE A 470 -39.14 13.11 -11.27
C PHE A 470 -38.64 11.78 -11.83
N ALA A 471 -39.25 10.69 -11.36
CA ALA A 471 -39.03 9.36 -11.90
C ALA A 471 -39.41 9.30 -13.38
N GLY A 472 -38.54 8.69 -14.19
CA GLY A 472 -38.65 8.56 -15.63
C GLY A 472 -38.40 9.84 -16.45
N ARG A 473 -38.22 11.01 -15.82
CA ARG A 473 -37.76 12.22 -16.51
C ARG A 473 -36.31 12.55 -16.17
N ASP A 474 -36.00 12.60 -14.89
CA ASP A 474 -34.72 13.10 -14.36
C ASP A 474 -33.86 11.98 -13.78
N THR A 475 -34.49 10.88 -13.38
CA THR A 475 -33.84 9.67 -12.86
C THR A 475 -34.72 8.44 -13.11
N ALA A 476 -34.16 7.24 -13.08
CA ALA A 476 -34.89 5.98 -13.24
C ALA A 476 -34.21 4.86 -12.45
N GLU A 477 -34.87 3.70 -12.37
CA GLU A 477 -34.34 2.48 -11.73
C GLU A 477 -32.99 2.08 -12.36
N TRP A 478 -31.96 1.89 -11.53
CA TRP A 478 -30.61 1.59 -11.99
C TRP A 478 -30.56 0.31 -12.84
N SER A 479 -31.40 -0.67 -12.51
CA SER A 479 -31.49 -1.98 -13.17
C SER A 479 -32.59 -2.02 -14.25
N TYR A 480 -32.88 -0.89 -14.90
CA TYR A 480 -33.99 -0.78 -15.87
C TYR A 480 -33.97 -1.87 -16.95
N ASP A 481 -32.77 -2.18 -17.46
CA ASP A 481 -32.55 -3.14 -18.56
C ASP A 481 -32.35 -4.59 -18.04
N CYS A 482 -32.56 -4.86 -16.74
CA CYS A 482 -32.46 -6.22 -16.19
C CYS A 482 -33.75 -7.03 -16.43
N PRO A 483 -33.67 -8.24 -17.02
CA PRO A 483 -34.86 -9.01 -17.48
C PRO A 483 -35.91 -9.26 -16.39
N THR A 484 -35.49 -9.44 -15.15
CA THR A 484 -36.36 -9.69 -13.99
C THR A 484 -37.07 -8.45 -13.47
N VAL A 485 -36.57 -7.25 -13.82
CA VAL A 485 -37.05 -5.96 -13.33
C VAL A 485 -37.92 -5.24 -14.36
N THR A 486 -37.55 -5.30 -15.65
CA THR A 486 -38.26 -4.62 -16.73
C THR A 486 -39.78 -4.87 -16.73
N PRO A 487 -40.31 -6.10 -16.50
CA PRO A 487 -41.75 -6.35 -16.48
C PRO A 487 -42.51 -5.66 -15.35
N GLN A 488 -41.81 -5.26 -14.28
CA GLN A 488 -42.39 -4.64 -13.08
C GLN A 488 -42.32 -3.11 -13.12
N MET A 489 -41.67 -2.54 -14.14
CA MET A 489 -41.36 -1.12 -14.22
C MET A 489 -42.62 -0.27 -14.48
N LYS A 490 -42.81 0.77 -13.65
CA LYS A 490 -43.93 1.72 -13.81
C LYS A 490 -43.52 3.13 -14.24
N HIS A 491 -42.24 3.38 -14.45
CA HIS A 491 -41.71 4.62 -15.00
C HIS A 491 -40.89 4.37 -16.26
N ARG A 492 -40.76 5.37 -17.14
CA ARG A 492 -39.93 5.28 -18.35
C ARG A 492 -38.45 5.45 -18.00
N ARG A 493 -37.57 5.21 -18.97
CA ARG A 493 -36.13 5.43 -18.79
C ARG A 493 -35.78 6.92 -18.87
N ALA A 494 -35.00 7.41 -17.91
CA ALA A 494 -34.47 8.77 -17.90
C ALA A 494 -33.19 8.89 -18.78
N PRO A 495 -32.71 10.11 -19.08
CA PRO A 495 -31.46 10.32 -19.83
C PRO A 495 -30.25 9.68 -19.14
N ILE A 496 -29.58 8.76 -19.85
CA ILE A 496 -28.42 8.03 -19.33
C ILE A 496 -27.19 8.95 -19.33
N TYR A 497 -26.53 9.04 -18.18
CA TYR A 497 -25.20 9.62 -18.03
C TYR A 497 -24.12 8.60 -18.44
N SER A 498 -24.16 7.42 -17.84
CA SER A 498 -23.26 6.30 -18.13
C SER A 498 -23.88 4.98 -17.71
N SER A 499 -23.28 3.86 -18.16
CA SER A 499 -23.75 2.50 -17.88
C SER A 499 -22.62 1.67 -17.27
N PHE A 500 -22.97 0.61 -16.54
CA PHE A 500 -22.03 -0.33 -15.94
C PHE A 500 -22.54 -1.76 -16.06
N ASP A 501 -21.61 -2.72 -16.08
CA ASP A 501 -21.95 -4.14 -16.05
C ASP A 501 -22.54 -4.50 -14.68
N ALA A 502 -23.70 -5.13 -14.69
CA ALA A 502 -24.43 -5.52 -13.50
C ALA A 502 -24.82 -6.99 -13.54
N LYS A 503 -25.08 -7.55 -12.36
CA LYS A 503 -25.68 -8.88 -12.23
C LYS A 503 -26.81 -8.81 -11.22
N MET A 504 -27.99 -9.27 -11.61
CA MET A 504 -29.13 -9.38 -10.72
C MET A 504 -29.55 -10.84 -10.65
N PHE A 505 -29.40 -11.45 -9.47
CA PHE A 505 -29.47 -12.90 -9.29
C PHE A 505 -28.45 -13.62 -10.20
N ASP A 506 -28.91 -14.49 -11.09
CA ASP A 506 -28.06 -15.23 -12.04
C ASP A 506 -27.93 -14.55 -13.41
N ASP A 507 -28.70 -13.49 -13.68
CA ASP A 507 -28.73 -12.82 -14.97
C ASP A 507 -27.75 -11.64 -15.01
N SER A 508 -26.89 -11.64 -16.03
CA SER A 508 -26.09 -10.46 -16.38
C SER A 508 -26.99 -9.43 -17.07
N CYS A 509 -26.87 -8.17 -16.65
CA CYS A 509 -27.60 -7.06 -17.25
C CYS A 509 -26.78 -5.77 -17.19
N THR A 510 -27.34 -4.70 -17.75
CA THR A 510 -26.71 -3.37 -17.76
C THR A 510 -27.37 -2.49 -16.70
N GLY A 511 -26.57 -1.93 -15.81
CA GLY A 511 -26.97 -0.89 -14.88
C GLY A 511 -26.73 0.51 -15.45
N HIS A 512 -27.48 1.51 -14.99
CA HIS A 512 -27.37 2.88 -15.48
C HIS A 512 -27.28 3.93 -14.37
N TYR A 513 -26.56 5.00 -14.68
CA TYR A 513 -26.61 6.29 -13.99
C TYR A 513 -27.35 7.30 -14.87
N TYR A 514 -28.17 8.15 -14.29
CA TYR A 514 -29.03 9.08 -15.00
C TYR A 514 -28.68 10.53 -14.69
N LEU A 515 -28.72 11.40 -15.70
CA LEU A 515 -28.42 12.82 -15.59
C LEU A 515 -29.70 13.66 -15.57
N ALA A 516 -29.85 14.44 -14.50
CA ALA A 516 -30.81 15.53 -14.40
C ALA A 516 -30.11 16.89 -14.56
N THR A 517 -30.68 17.78 -15.35
CA THR A 517 -30.23 19.19 -15.46
C THR A 517 -31.39 20.12 -15.14
N LEU A 518 -31.28 20.84 -14.02
CA LEU A 518 -32.35 21.69 -13.50
C LEU A 518 -31.93 23.16 -13.64
N LYS A 519 -32.63 23.90 -14.50
CA LYS A 519 -32.39 25.35 -14.70
C LYS A 519 -32.87 26.16 -13.50
N LEU A 520 -32.03 27.08 -13.04
CA LEU A 520 -32.35 28.05 -11.99
C LEU A 520 -33.10 29.24 -12.57
N ASP A 521 -33.72 30.05 -11.71
CA ASP A 521 -34.57 31.19 -12.12
C ASP A 521 -33.75 32.39 -12.63
N GLY A 522 -32.42 32.28 -12.62
CA GLY A 522 -31.44 33.25 -13.09
C GLY A 522 -30.03 32.86 -12.63
N ILE A 523 -29.05 33.74 -12.85
CA ILE A 523 -27.71 33.59 -12.25
C ILE A 523 -27.89 33.67 -10.73
N THR A 524 -27.59 32.57 -10.05
CA THR A 524 -27.79 32.41 -8.61
C THR A 524 -26.44 32.21 -7.96
N ASP A 525 -26.16 32.99 -6.91
CA ASP A 525 -24.93 32.88 -6.12
C ASP A 525 -25.14 31.88 -4.99
N VAL A 526 -25.05 30.59 -5.31
CA VAL A 526 -25.49 29.47 -4.47
C VAL A 526 -24.59 29.34 -3.23
N SER A 527 -25.19 29.44 -2.03
CA SER A 527 -24.52 29.26 -0.74
C SER A 527 -24.82 27.91 -0.08
N ARG A 528 -25.98 27.30 -0.40
CA ARG A 528 -26.39 25.98 0.09
C ARG A 528 -27.26 25.24 -0.93
N ILE A 529 -27.14 23.92 -0.98
CA ILE A 529 -28.05 23.01 -1.69
C ILE A 529 -28.58 21.99 -0.68
N GLU A 530 -29.87 21.67 -0.73
CA GLU A 530 -30.49 20.61 0.05
C GLU A 530 -31.35 19.73 -0.86
N LEU A 531 -30.98 18.45 -0.97
CA LEU A 531 -31.72 17.43 -1.70
C LEU A 531 -32.60 16.67 -0.70
N LYS A 532 -33.92 16.83 -0.76
CA LYS A 532 -34.88 16.17 0.14
C LYS A 532 -35.55 15.01 -0.56
N TRP A 533 -35.58 13.86 0.10
CA TRP A 533 -36.41 12.75 -0.35
C TRP A 533 -37.89 13.08 -0.15
N VAL A 534 -38.68 12.98 -1.22
CA VAL A 534 -40.14 13.15 -1.17
C VAL A 534 -40.91 11.98 -1.79
N GLY A 535 -40.19 11.01 -2.37
CA GLY A 535 -40.78 9.81 -2.95
C GLY A 535 -41.49 8.95 -1.90
N ARG A 536 -42.58 8.29 -2.32
CA ARG A 536 -43.40 7.46 -1.41
C ARG A 536 -42.79 6.09 -1.13
N SER A 537 -41.97 5.60 -2.05
CA SER A 537 -41.34 4.28 -1.99
C SER A 537 -40.04 4.25 -2.78
N GLY A 538 -39.20 3.26 -2.50
CA GLY A 538 -37.88 3.13 -3.10
C GLY A 538 -36.81 3.95 -2.37
N ALA A 539 -35.64 3.98 -2.99
CA ALA A 539 -34.49 4.78 -2.58
C ALA A 539 -33.82 5.37 -3.82
N MET A 540 -32.92 6.32 -3.61
CA MET A 540 -32.12 6.93 -4.66
C MET A 540 -30.70 7.16 -4.17
N THR A 541 -29.71 6.96 -5.02
CA THR A 541 -28.36 7.44 -4.77
C THR A 541 -28.11 8.71 -5.56
N ILE A 542 -27.50 9.69 -4.89
CA ILE A 542 -26.85 10.83 -5.53
C ILE A 542 -25.40 10.44 -5.75
N GLU A 543 -24.99 10.43 -7.00
CA GLU A 543 -23.64 10.02 -7.40
C GLU A 543 -22.75 11.23 -7.60
N LYS A 544 -23.25 12.24 -8.31
CA LYS A 544 -22.51 13.47 -8.63
C LYS A 544 -23.43 14.67 -8.65
N VAL A 545 -22.93 15.83 -8.24
CA VAL A 545 -23.62 17.11 -8.36
C VAL A 545 -22.63 18.13 -8.94
N SER A 546 -23.08 18.97 -9.85
CA SER A 546 -22.28 20.06 -10.42
C SER A 546 -23.11 21.32 -10.57
N LEU A 547 -22.57 22.45 -10.16
CA LEU A 547 -23.14 23.77 -10.43
C LEU A 547 -22.58 24.28 -11.76
N ILE A 548 -23.46 24.60 -12.70
CA ILE A 548 -23.12 24.96 -14.07
C ILE A 548 -23.44 26.44 -14.27
N ASP A 549 -22.45 27.20 -14.72
CA ASP A 549 -22.62 28.57 -15.20
C ASP A 549 -22.55 28.55 -16.74
N GLU A 550 -23.72 28.59 -17.37
CA GLU A 550 -23.85 28.59 -18.82
C GLU A 550 -23.31 29.89 -19.45
N VAL A 551 -23.27 30.99 -18.68
CA VAL A 551 -22.77 32.31 -19.14
C VAL A 551 -21.25 32.32 -19.16
N ALA A 552 -20.62 31.89 -18.06
CA ALA A 552 -19.16 31.76 -17.97
C ALA A 552 -18.62 30.52 -18.71
N LYS A 553 -19.49 29.62 -19.18
CA LYS A 553 -19.14 28.31 -19.75
C LYS A 553 -18.25 27.50 -18.82
N SER A 554 -18.55 27.57 -17.52
CA SER A 554 -17.82 26.89 -16.47
C SER A 554 -18.76 25.99 -15.67
N SER A 555 -18.19 25.05 -14.91
CA SER A 555 -18.94 24.21 -13.99
C SER A 555 -18.07 23.84 -12.81
N THR A 556 -18.69 23.74 -11.65
CA THR A 556 -18.03 23.46 -10.36
C THR A 556 -18.63 22.17 -9.79
N PRO A 557 -17.90 21.05 -9.85
CA PRO A 557 -18.34 19.82 -9.22
C PRO A 557 -18.34 19.92 -7.70
N ILE A 558 -19.32 19.27 -7.08
CA ILE A 558 -19.51 19.19 -5.63
C ILE A 558 -19.12 17.79 -5.16
N ASN A 559 -18.26 17.73 -4.15
CA ASN A 559 -17.79 16.47 -3.57
C ASN A 559 -18.45 16.16 -2.22
N SER A 560 -18.23 14.94 -1.73
CA SER A 560 -18.87 14.43 -0.50
C SER A 560 -18.47 15.18 0.77
N LEU A 561 -17.33 15.88 0.81
CA LEU A 561 -16.90 16.64 1.99
C LEU A 561 -17.67 17.94 2.18
N MET A 562 -18.15 18.54 1.09
CA MET A 562 -19.02 19.71 1.13
C MET A 562 -20.41 19.38 1.72
N LYS A 563 -20.72 18.09 1.91
CA LYS A 563 -21.97 17.61 2.52
C LYS A 563 -22.09 17.95 4.01
N ASP A 564 -20.96 17.94 4.72
CA ASP A 564 -20.93 18.22 6.16
C ASP A 564 -19.82 19.23 6.51
N ASN A 565 -20.09 20.48 6.14
CA ASN A 565 -19.26 21.64 6.47
C ASN A 565 -19.27 21.98 7.98
N SER A 566 -20.05 21.26 8.81
CA SER A 566 -20.02 21.45 10.27
C SER A 566 -18.83 20.75 10.90
N ARG A 567 -18.41 19.62 10.32
CA ARG A 567 -17.26 18.84 10.82
C ARG A 567 -15.93 19.31 10.28
N TRP A 568 -15.86 19.68 9.01
CA TRP A 568 -14.61 20.04 8.32
C TRP A 568 -14.62 21.50 7.93
N ARG A 569 -13.54 22.23 8.23
CA ARG A 569 -13.34 23.61 7.80
C ARG A 569 -12.34 23.63 6.65
N PHE A 570 -12.76 24.11 5.47
CA PHE A 570 -11.81 24.34 4.38
C PHE A 570 -10.74 25.36 4.81
N VAL A 571 -9.47 25.06 4.54
CA VAL A 571 -8.33 25.92 4.89
C VAL A 571 -7.80 26.59 3.63
N GLU A 572 -7.33 25.78 2.68
CA GLU A 572 -6.72 26.25 1.46
C GLU A 572 -6.70 25.15 0.37
N GLU A 573 -6.38 25.56 -0.84
CA GLU A 573 -6.09 24.68 -1.96
C GLU A 573 -4.66 24.97 -2.47
N THR A 574 -3.88 23.91 -2.62
CA THR A 574 -2.56 23.94 -3.25
C THR A 574 -2.65 23.47 -4.70
N ALA A 575 -1.52 23.44 -5.41
CA ALA A 575 -1.49 22.96 -6.80
C ALA A 575 -2.11 21.56 -6.99
N GLU A 576 -1.94 20.66 -6.02
CA GLU A 576 -2.30 19.24 -6.13
C GLU A 576 -3.19 18.71 -4.99
N ALA A 577 -3.49 19.52 -3.97
CA ALA A 577 -4.25 19.07 -2.80
C ALA A 577 -5.25 20.12 -2.30
N GLN A 578 -6.37 19.65 -1.76
CA GLN A 578 -7.28 20.44 -0.94
C GLN A 578 -7.07 20.09 0.53
N ILE A 579 -6.99 21.11 1.40
CA ILE A 579 -6.74 20.93 2.83
C ILE A 579 -7.96 21.34 3.63
N TYR A 580 -8.39 20.43 4.49
CA TYR A 580 -9.47 20.64 5.43
C TYR A 580 -8.97 20.47 6.86
N GLU A 581 -9.45 21.33 7.73
CA GLU A 581 -9.19 21.29 9.16
C GLU A 581 -10.31 20.56 9.91
N ASN A 582 -9.88 19.80 10.91
CA ASN A 582 -10.72 19.14 11.90
C ASN A 582 -10.78 19.99 13.19
N PRO A 583 -11.79 20.85 13.38
CA PRO A 583 -11.99 21.57 14.64
C PRO A 583 -12.15 20.64 15.84
N GLN A 584 -12.61 19.39 15.65
CA GLN A 584 -12.84 18.40 16.70
C GLN A 584 -11.62 17.53 17.01
N ALA A 585 -10.46 17.81 16.42
CA ALA A 585 -9.23 17.07 16.70
C ALA A 585 -8.88 17.14 18.20
N MET A 586 -8.70 15.98 18.83
CA MET A 586 -8.26 15.94 20.22
C MET A 586 -6.82 16.49 20.32
N PRO A 587 -6.45 17.10 21.46
CA PRO A 587 -5.05 17.41 21.72
C PRO A 587 -4.22 16.12 21.82
N ARG A 588 -2.88 16.25 21.78
CA ARG A 588 -1.99 15.09 21.87
C ARG A 588 -2.21 14.28 23.15
N ALA A 589 -2.55 14.95 24.25
CA ALA A 589 -2.90 14.34 25.53
C ALA A 589 -4.09 15.07 26.16
N TRP A 590 -5.01 14.34 26.79
CA TRP A 590 -6.15 14.91 27.52
C TRP A 590 -6.55 14.05 28.72
N LEU A 591 -7.25 14.66 29.68
CA LEU A 591 -7.81 13.97 30.85
C LEU A 591 -9.28 13.66 30.62
N VAL A 592 -9.73 12.49 31.09
CA VAL A 592 -11.16 12.13 31.13
C VAL A 592 -11.56 11.68 32.55
N PRO A 593 -12.79 11.97 32.98
CA PRO A 593 -13.31 11.56 34.30
C PRO A 593 -13.82 10.12 34.36
N GLU A 594 -14.15 9.49 33.23
CA GLU A 594 -14.78 8.17 33.17
C GLU A 594 -13.97 7.21 32.29
N VAL A 595 -13.81 5.97 32.74
CA VAL A 595 -13.25 4.88 31.95
C VAL A 595 -14.25 3.73 31.87
N ILE A 596 -14.59 3.31 30.64
CA ILE A 596 -15.47 2.17 30.38
C ILE A 596 -14.63 1.03 29.80
N ALA A 597 -14.77 -0.17 30.38
CA ALA A 597 -14.13 -1.36 29.87
C ALA A 597 -15.05 -2.10 28.88
N LEU A 598 -14.57 -2.36 27.67
CA LEU A 598 -15.31 -3.02 26.59
C LEU A 598 -14.42 -4.02 25.85
N LYS A 599 -15.04 -4.92 25.07
CA LYS A 599 -14.28 -5.81 24.18
C LYS A 599 -13.67 -5.02 23.00
N PRO A 600 -12.56 -5.47 22.39
CA PRO A 600 -11.89 -4.72 21.32
C PRO A 600 -12.81 -4.33 20.15
N ASP A 601 -13.67 -5.26 19.70
CA ASP A 601 -14.62 -5.02 18.60
C ASP A 601 -15.71 -4.00 18.98
N GLU A 602 -16.15 -4.02 20.25
CA GLU A 602 -17.12 -3.05 20.78
C GLU A 602 -16.49 -1.66 20.89
N ILE A 603 -15.22 -1.57 21.33
CA ILE A 603 -14.48 -0.30 21.36
C ILE A 603 -14.41 0.31 19.96
N LEU A 604 -13.98 -0.49 18.96
CA LEU A 604 -13.94 -0.01 17.58
C LEU A 604 -15.31 0.44 17.11
N LYS A 605 -16.35 -0.38 17.29
CA LYS A 605 -17.71 -0.02 16.88
C LYS A 605 -18.15 1.28 17.53
N THR A 606 -17.96 1.45 18.83
CA THR A 606 -18.28 2.68 19.56
C THR A 606 -17.55 3.90 19.01
N ILE A 607 -16.26 3.77 18.70
CA ILE A 607 -15.47 4.86 18.09
C ILE A 607 -16.01 5.21 16.70
N LYS A 608 -16.36 4.21 15.87
CA LYS A 608 -16.86 4.42 14.50
C LYS A 608 -18.27 5.00 14.45
N THR A 609 -19.11 4.72 15.45
CA THR A 609 -20.53 5.12 15.47
C THR A 609 -20.86 6.19 16.51
N SER A 610 -19.90 6.66 17.30
CA SER A 610 -20.14 7.55 18.46
C SER A 610 -21.26 7.07 19.39
N ARG A 611 -21.40 5.75 19.57
CA ARG A 611 -22.44 5.14 20.43
C ARG A 611 -21.89 4.01 21.28
N LEU A 612 -22.13 4.08 22.58
CA LEU A 612 -21.83 3.01 23.52
C LEU A 612 -22.78 1.82 23.31
N PRO A 613 -22.43 0.61 23.76
CA PRO A 613 -23.30 -0.58 23.63
C PRO A 613 -24.66 -0.44 24.32
N ASP A 614 -24.75 0.42 25.35
CA ASP A 614 -25.98 0.76 26.06
C ASP A 614 -26.84 1.83 25.36
N GLY A 615 -26.41 2.32 24.20
CA GLY A 615 -27.09 3.33 23.40
C GLY A 615 -26.73 4.77 23.75
N ARG A 616 -25.96 5.04 24.82
CA ARG A 616 -25.50 6.41 25.15
C ARG A 616 -24.57 6.95 24.06
N ALA A 617 -24.56 8.27 23.89
CA ALA A 617 -23.60 8.93 23.01
C ALA A 617 -22.18 8.81 23.60
N TYR A 618 -21.20 8.49 22.76
CA TYR A 618 -19.80 8.44 23.14
C TYR A 618 -19.15 9.81 22.91
N ASP A 619 -18.56 10.38 23.96
CA ASP A 619 -17.81 11.64 23.92
C ASP A 619 -16.34 11.40 24.36
N PRO A 620 -15.37 11.52 23.44
CA PRO A 620 -13.95 11.36 23.74
C PRO A 620 -13.40 12.30 24.82
N TRP A 621 -14.05 13.44 25.10
CA TRP A 621 -13.65 14.37 26.17
C TRP A 621 -14.07 13.90 27.56
N ARG A 622 -15.04 12.99 27.65
CA ARG A 622 -15.60 12.52 28.92
C ARG A 622 -15.25 11.09 29.25
N THR A 623 -15.08 10.25 28.22
CA THR A 623 -14.97 8.81 28.40
C THR A 623 -13.77 8.26 27.63
N ALA A 624 -12.91 7.50 28.31
CA ALA A 624 -11.92 6.64 27.66
C ALA A 624 -12.41 5.19 27.66
N LEU A 625 -12.16 4.50 26.56
CA LEU A 625 -12.51 3.09 26.41
C LEU A 625 -11.26 2.23 26.64
N THR A 626 -11.35 1.19 27.46
CA THR A 626 -10.21 0.30 27.75
C THR A 626 -10.61 -1.16 27.63
N GLU A 627 -9.64 -2.05 27.43
CA GLU A 627 -9.89 -3.50 27.39
C GLU A 627 -9.93 -4.13 28.79
N GLU A 628 -9.17 -3.55 29.72
CA GLU A 628 -9.08 -3.98 31.10
C GLU A 628 -9.92 -3.08 32.01
N SER A 629 -10.59 -3.65 33.01
CA SER A 629 -11.35 -2.86 33.98
C SER A 629 -10.46 -1.87 34.71
N SER A 630 -10.81 -0.60 34.65
CA SER A 630 -10.12 0.47 35.37
C SER A 630 -11.14 1.29 36.16
N PRO A 631 -11.18 1.19 37.51
CA PRO A 631 -12.09 1.98 38.32
C PRO A 631 -11.59 3.43 38.38
N VAL A 632 -11.77 4.17 37.29
CA VAL A 632 -11.71 5.62 37.28
C VAL A 632 -13.10 6.10 36.89
N MET A 633 -13.81 6.57 37.90
CA MET A 633 -15.10 7.24 37.76
C MET A 633 -15.09 8.39 38.76
N ALA A 634 -14.86 9.60 38.27
CA ALA A 634 -14.95 10.79 39.11
C ALA A 634 -16.42 11.07 39.42
N GLU A 635 -16.81 11.04 40.70
CA GLU A 635 -18.16 11.43 41.14
C GLU A 635 -18.48 12.89 40.79
N GLN A 636 -17.46 13.76 40.79
CA GLN A 636 -17.52 15.15 40.35
C GLN A 636 -16.37 15.45 39.37
N PRO A 637 -16.63 15.40 38.05
CA PRO A 637 -15.64 15.74 37.03
C PRO A 637 -15.15 17.18 37.14
N ASP A 638 -13.84 17.39 37.06
CA ASP A 638 -13.27 18.74 36.99
C ASP A 638 -13.31 19.29 35.56
N ALA A 639 -14.16 20.28 35.33
CA ALA A 639 -14.27 20.94 34.03
C ALA A 639 -13.01 21.76 33.64
N SER A 640 -12.15 22.07 34.61
CA SER A 640 -10.88 22.79 34.42
C SER A 640 -9.66 21.86 34.30
N ALA A 641 -9.89 20.54 34.28
CA ALA A 641 -8.83 19.55 34.13
C ALA A 641 -8.00 19.81 32.85
N SER A 642 -6.67 19.74 32.98
CA SER A 642 -5.76 20.02 31.87
C SER A 642 -4.61 19.01 31.79
N ALA A 643 -4.17 18.76 30.56
CA ALA A 643 -2.97 18.00 30.25
C ALA A 643 -2.15 18.77 29.21
N ARG A 644 -0.90 19.11 29.55
CA ARG A 644 0.02 19.84 28.68
C ARG A 644 1.23 18.98 28.38
N VAL A 645 1.47 18.68 27.11
CA VAL A 645 2.68 17.99 26.67
C VAL A 645 3.85 18.98 26.73
N THR A 646 4.85 18.70 27.56
CA THR A 646 6.07 19.51 27.71
C THR A 646 7.23 18.93 26.91
N ARG A 647 7.20 17.63 26.62
CA ARG A 647 8.20 16.94 25.81
C ARG A 647 7.56 15.82 24.98
N LEU A 648 7.92 15.73 23.71
CA LEU A 648 7.40 14.74 22.76
C LEU A 648 8.53 14.21 21.86
N ASP A 649 9.29 13.23 22.36
CA ASP A 649 10.33 12.54 21.61
C ASP A 649 9.93 11.09 21.27
N SER A 650 10.70 10.46 20.38
CA SER A 650 10.49 9.06 19.97
C SER A 650 10.66 8.04 21.11
N THR A 651 11.43 8.37 22.15
CA THR A 651 11.74 7.47 23.27
C THR A 651 11.27 7.99 24.63
N GLU A 652 10.89 9.27 24.72
CA GLU A 652 10.46 9.88 25.98
C GLU A 652 9.39 10.94 25.73
N MET A 653 8.36 10.93 26.56
CA MET A 653 7.27 11.90 26.51
C MET A 653 6.95 12.36 27.92
N GLU A 654 6.69 13.66 28.11
CA GLU A 654 6.35 14.23 29.40
C GLU A 654 5.07 15.06 29.28
N VAL A 655 4.13 14.81 30.21
CA VAL A 655 2.83 15.48 30.27
C VAL A 655 2.61 16.02 31.67
N HIS A 656 2.38 17.32 31.78
CA HIS A 656 2.00 17.98 33.02
C HIS A 656 0.48 18.00 33.12
N THR A 657 -0.05 17.51 34.23
CA THR A 657 -1.50 17.37 34.44
C THR A 657 -1.94 18.18 35.64
N ALA A 658 -3.17 18.70 35.61
CA ALA A 658 -3.81 19.35 36.75
C ALA A 658 -5.30 19.00 36.75
N SER A 659 -5.81 18.48 37.88
CA SER A 659 -7.23 18.16 38.09
C SER A 659 -7.55 18.15 39.58
N SER A 660 -8.74 18.62 39.97
CA SER A 660 -9.25 18.55 41.34
C SER A 660 -9.89 17.19 41.70
N SER A 661 -10.12 16.33 40.70
CA SER A 661 -10.61 14.95 40.87
C SER A 661 -9.68 13.93 40.20
N PRO A 662 -9.68 12.65 40.64
CA PRO A 662 -8.96 11.59 39.94
C PRO A 662 -9.40 11.51 38.48
N ALA A 663 -8.44 11.38 37.57
CA ALA A 663 -8.70 11.39 36.14
C ALA A 663 -7.89 10.30 35.43
N PHE A 664 -8.25 10.05 34.18
CA PHE A 664 -7.51 9.16 33.31
C PHE A 664 -6.88 9.96 32.18
N LEU A 665 -5.55 9.93 32.10
CA LEU A 665 -4.81 10.55 31.01
C LEU A 665 -4.83 9.64 29.80
N VAL A 666 -5.32 10.16 28.67
CA VAL A 666 -5.20 9.53 27.36
C VAL A 666 -4.10 10.24 26.58
N MET A 667 -3.20 9.47 25.96
CA MET A 667 -2.17 9.93 25.04
C MET A 667 -2.50 9.42 23.64
N SER A 668 -2.56 10.30 22.64
CA SER A 668 -2.83 9.97 21.24
C SER A 668 -1.64 9.27 20.54
N ASP A 669 -0.93 8.40 21.24
CA ASP A 669 0.16 7.60 20.72
C ASP A 669 -0.16 6.12 20.78
N ALA A 670 0.33 5.37 19.79
CA ALA A 670 0.12 3.94 19.73
C ALA A 670 0.60 3.23 21.00
N ASP A 671 -0.22 2.33 21.52
CA ASP A 671 0.18 1.35 22.52
C ASP A 671 1.09 0.28 21.89
N TYR A 672 2.30 0.16 22.42
CA TYR A 672 3.31 -0.77 21.94
C TYR A 672 4.16 -1.31 23.10
N PRO A 673 4.48 -2.62 23.15
CA PRO A 673 5.29 -3.19 24.21
C PRO A 673 6.66 -2.51 24.37
N GLY A 674 7.01 -2.17 25.60
CA GLY A 674 8.28 -1.51 25.93
C GLY A 674 8.09 -0.10 26.47
N TRP A 675 6.94 0.54 26.27
CA TRP A 675 6.62 1.75 26.99
C TRP A 675 6.43 1.48 28.48
N GLN A 676 6.99 2.36 29.31
CA GLN A 676 6.84 2.39 30.76
C GLN A 676 6.32 3.77 31.14
N ALA A 677 5.44 3.86 32.13
CA ALA A 677 4.92 5.13 32.63
C ALA A 677 5.26 5.33 34.11
N THR A 678 5.44 6.60 34.49
CA THR A 678 5.52 7.02 35.89
C THR A 678 4.63 8.23 36.12
N VAL A 679 4.02 8.33 37.30
CA VAL A 679 3.34 9.52 37.81
C VAL A 679 4.16 10.01 39.01
N ASP A 680 4.75 11.20 38.91
CA ASP A 680 5.68 11.74 39.91
C ASP A 680 6.80 10.74 40.29
N GLU A 681 7.47 10.18 39.28
CA GLU A 681 8.50 9.13 39.39
C GLU A 681 8.04 7.76 39.91
N ALA A 682 6.83 7.64 40.47
CA ALA A 682 6.28 6.35 40.87
C ALA A 682 5.80 5.54 39.64
N PRO A 683 6.12 4.24 39.52
CA PRO A 683 5.66 3.41 38.41
C PRO A 683 4.13 3.40 38.28
N ALA A 684 3.64 3.56 37.06
CA ALA A 684 2.22 3.55 36.74
C ALA A 684 1.90 2.53 35.64
N GLN A 685 0.76 1.84 35.78
CA GLN A 685 0.27 0.91 34.76
C GLN A 685 -0.20 1.68 33.52
N ILE A 686 0.27 1.25 32.35
CA ILE A 686 -0.26 1.70 31.07
C ILE A 686 -1.43 0.81 30.70
N PHE A 687 -2.55 1.43 30.35
CA PHE A 687 -3.73 0.78 29.79
C PHE A 687 -3.81 1.06 28.30
N ARG A 688 -4.24 0.06 27.52
CA ARG A 688 -4.64 0.29 26.14
C ARG A 688 -5.96 1.04 26.11
N ALA A 689 -5.89 2.31 25.74
CA ALA A 689 -7.01 3.22 25.65
C ALA A 689 -7.49 3.35 24.20
N ASN A 690 -8.79 3.54 24.00
CA ASN A 690 -9.41 3.86 22.71
C ASN A 690 -8.88 2.98 21.58
N TYR A 691 -8.88 1.67 21.83
CA TYR A 691 -8.48 0.57 20.96
C TYR A 691 -6.98 0.45 20.63
N ALA A 692 -6.29 1.55 20.38
CA ALA A 692 -4.89 1.53 19.93
C ALA A 692 -3.98 2.53 20.65
N LEU A 693 -4.52 3.36 21.53
CA LEU A 693 -3.81 4.44 22.22
C LEU A 693 -3.34 4.01 23.62
N ARG A 694 -2.55 4.85 24.28
CA ARG A 694 -2.08 4.62 25.65
C ARG A 694 -2.84 5.50 26.65
N GLY A 695 -3.06 4.99 27.85
CA GLY A 695 -3.57 5.81 28.95
C GLY A 695 -3.07 5.37 30.32
N VAL A 696 -3.13 6.28 31.28
CA VAL A 696 -2.60 6.11 32.64
C VAL A 696 -3.55 6.78 33.64
N ARG A 697 -3.73 6.17 34.82
CA ARG A 697 -4.49 6.79 35.91
C ARG A 697 -3.67 7.90 36.55
N VAL A 698 -4.31 9.05 36.77
CA VAL A 698 -3.70 10.20 37.42
C VAL A 698 -4.53 10.59 38.65
N PRO A 699 -3.95 10.64 39.85
CA PRO A 699 -4.65 11.11 41.04
C PRO A 699 -5.12 12.57 40.90
N ALA A 700 -5.96 13.01 41.83
CA ALA A 700 -6.29 14.43 41.96
C ALA A 700 -5.05 15.21 42.41
N GLY A 701 -4.81 16.35 41.77
CA GLY A 701 -3.67 17.23 42.03
C GLY A 701 -2.98 17.68 40.75
N ARG A 702 -1.75 18.16 40.92
CA ARG A 702 -0.83 18.48 39.83
C ARG A 702 0.23 17.39 39.77
N HIS A 703 0.37 16.74 38.63
CA HIS A 703 1.28 15.61 38.46
C HIS A 703 2.07 15.70 37.17
N VAL A 704 3.28 15.15 37.19
CA VAL A 704 4.11 14.95 36.01
C VAL A 704 4.06 13.48 35.60
N VAL A 705 3.46 13.22 34.44
CA VAL A 705 3.41 11.88 33.84
C VAL A 705 4.52 11.74 32.82
N ARG A 706 5.39 10.75 32.98
CA ARG A 706 6.50 10.46 32.05
C ARG A 706 6.30 9.10 31.41
N PHE A 707 6.42 9.04 30.09
CA PHE A 707 6.49 7.80 29.33
C PHE A 707 7.91 7.61 28.81
N ARG A 708 8.50 6.44 29.04
CA ARG A 708 9.83 6.08 28.55
C ARG A 708 9.78 4.77 27.77
N PHE A 709 10.37 4.76 26.58
CA PHE A 709 10.41 3.58 25.73
C PHE A 709 11.66 2.75 26.03
N ARG A 710 11.46 1.58 26.64
CA ARG A 710 12.49 0.61 27.01
C ARG A 710 12.11 -0.81 26.53
N PRO A 711 12.19 -1.08 25.21
CA PRO A 711 11.79 -2.36 24.63
C PRO A 711 12.72 -3.50 25.06
N LYS A 712 12.17 -4.50 25.75
CA LYS A 712 12.94 -5.67 26.25
C LYS A 712 13.56 -6.47 25.10
N SER A 713 12.83 -6.63 24.00
CA SER A 713 13.26 -7.33 22.78
C SER A 713 14.58 -6.77 22.22
N PHE A 714 14.72 -5.44 22.21
CA PHE A 714 15.95 -4.75 21.79
C PHE A 714 17.12 -5.03 22.72
N TYR A 715 16.96 -4.87 24.03
CA TYR A 715 18.06 -5.06 24.99
C TYR A 715 18.52 -6.51 25.08
N PHE A 716 17.61 -7.48 25.02
CA PHE A 716 17.98 -8.89 24.91
C PHE A 716 18.72 -9.19 23.60
N GLY A 717 18.24 -8.64 22.48
CA GLY A 717 18.93 -8.76 21.19
C GLY A 717 20.33 -8.17 21.22
N ALA A 718 20.49 -6.99 21.81
CA ALA A 718 21.79 -6.33 22.00
C ALA A 718 22.76 -7.18 22.84
N GLY A 719 22.28 -7.76 23.94
CA GLY A 719 23.09 -8.64 24.79
C GLY A 719 23.57 -9.89 24.04
N ILE A 720 22.69 -10.55 23.28
CA ILE A 720 23.02 -11.73 22.47
C ILE A 720 24.02 -11.34 21.35
N THR A 721 23.80 -10.22 20.67
CA THR A 721 24.71 -9.71 19.63
C THR A 721 26.10 -9.42 20.20
N ALA A 722 26.19 -8.73 21.34
CA ALA A 722 27.46 -8.42 21.99
C ALA A 722 28.22 -9.68 22.41
N PHE A 723 27.52 -10.66 23.01
CA PHE A 723 28.09 -11.95 23.37
C PHE A 723 28.61 -12.72 22.14
N SER A 724 27.82 -12.77 21.06
CA SER A 724 28.19 -13.45 19.81
C SER A 724 29.40 -12.79 19.14
N LEU A 725 29.47 -11.46 19.18
CA LEU A 725 30.61 -10.69 18.68
C LEU A 725 31.88 -10.97 19.50
N ALA A 726 31.78 -11.00 20.83
CA ALA A 726 32.89 -11.34 21.70
C ALA A 726 33.43 -12.75 21.42
N LEU A 727 32.54 -13.74 21.24
CA LEU A 727 32.93 -15.10 20.84
C LEU A 727 33.65 -15.11 19.48
N LEU A 728 33.10 -14.42 18.47
CA LEU A 728 33.71 -14.35 17.15
C LEU A 728 35.12 -13.72 17.19
N LEU A 729 35.27 -12.60 17.90
CA LEU A 729 36.57 -11.94 18.08
C LEU A 729 37.54 -12.85 18.85
N GLY A 730 37.07 -13.56 19.86
CA GLY A 730 37.86 -14.56 20.58
C GLY A 730 38.37 -15.68 19.66
N PHE A 731 37.51 -16.22 18.80
CA PHE A 731 37.90 -17.24 17.81
C PHE A 731 38.93 -16.71 16.80
N LEU A 732 38.79 -15.46 16.33
CA LEU A 732 39.73 -14.85 15.39
C LEU A 732 41.08 -14.50 16.05
N ALA A 733 41.08 -14.12 17.34
CA ALA A 733 42.29 -13.78 18.08
C ALA A 733 43.06 -15.01 18.59
N PHE A 734 42.39 -16.14 18.80
CA PHE A 734 42.99 -17.35 19.39
C PHE A 734 44.27 -17.85 18.66
N PRO A 735 44.34 -17.92 17.32
CA PRO A 735 45.57 -18.32 16.61
C PRO A 735 46.71 -17.30 16.75
N LEU A 736 46.38 -16.01 16.86
CA LEU A 736 47.36 -14.93 17.00
C LEU A 736 48.00 -14.94 18.39
N LEU A 737 47.20 -15.23 19.43
CA LEU A 737 47.66 -15.37 20.81
C LEU A 737 48.54 -16.62 20.99
N ARG A 738 48.16 -17.76 20.38
CA ARG A 738 48.98 -18.99 20.37
C ARG A 738 50.34 -18.81 19.69
N ARG A 739 50.43 -17.99 18.64
CA ARG A 739 51.69 -17.70 17.94
C ARG A 739 52.65 -16.82 18.75
N LYS A 740 52.13 -15.99 19.67
CA LYS A 740 52.96 -15.17 20.57
C LYS A 740 53.53 -15.99 21.73
N THR A 741 52.75 -16.90 22.31
CA THR A 741 53.22 -17.76 23.42
C THR A 741 54.11 -18.91 22.97
N ALA A 742 54.08 -19.32 21.69
CA ALA A 742 55.03 -20.28 21.13
C ALA A 742 56.37 -19.66 20.69
N LYS A 743 56.50 -18.32 20.76
CA LYS A 743 57.72 -17.57 20.44
C LYS A 743 58.42 -16.96 21.67
N SER A 744 57.82 -17.11 22.87
CA SER A 744 58.46 -16.90 24.17
C SER A 744 58.83 -18.24 24.75
#